data_AF-A0A0M8QIM8-F1
#
_entry.id   AF-A0A0M8QIM8-F1
#
_cell.length_a   1.000
_cell.length_b   1.000
_cell.length_c   1.000
_cell.angle_alpha   90.00
_cell.angle_beta   90.00
_cell.angle_gamma   90.00
#
_symmetry.space_group_name_H-M   'P 1'
#
loop_
_entity.id
_entity.type
_entity.pdbx_description
1 polymer ?
#
loop_
_entity_poly.entity_id
_entity_poly.type
_entity_poly.pdbx_seq_one_letter_code
_entity_poly.pdbx_strand_id
1 'polypeptide(L)'
;PLLPVVSNVTGGIAGPGLLCSADYWVRHVRATVRFADGVRALADAGVSVFLEAGPGGVLTALTQRCLDADPDAVAVPALRADRDEETALLTGLARLHTAGVRVDWAAWFRGTGARRTDLPTYPFQRERFWPRPAALTGDVSSAGLISADHPLLGAAVPLADSEGALFTSQISMQVHPWLLDHKVGGTVVLPGTGYLEMAVRAADQVGCGRVQELVLSTPMVLDDKVPTALQVVLGAPDEEGTRTIAFYSRPSDATDGPWTRHATGSLAVAEHTAPFDVPVWPPADARPMPLDGTYERTEYGPCFQGMRKVWIRGQEAFVEVALPEEIAGDAQYFGIHPALLDAVQHANGYLGVGSEDNPLLPYIWNGVSLHAGGATTLRVRIARLGDESVTLTAVDAEGAPVLSAEALVLRAPSVPRAPVATGGQEPVFRLDWVTAPEVKPTEGLRAVTLGADVFGTGTALPSLTGLTDPADAPDYVLVPLQGEYTGTDAGGDPAAPGTDVPGAVHTLTTRTLELVRQWLDHDRFDRTRLVFVTRGAVAAADGETVRDLAAGAAWGLVRSAQSENPDRFVLVDLDAQGDVQALLPDLPALLATGDAQFAVREGAVRVGRLDRLATGAGLVPPVGVPWRLDTTGKGTLDNLVLAPCPEVTQPLGDHEVRIDVDATGLNFRDVLNALGMYPGESGPMGTEAAGVVTAVGSAVTGLRPGDRVFGTVPGGFGPVVVADEHYLARVPDTWTQQEAASVPLVFLTALYAFRDLAGLRAGESVLVHAG
;
A
#
# COMPACT_ATOMS: atom_id res chain seq x y z
N PRO A 1 -31.40 60.90 -22.76
CA PRO A 1 -31.37 59.47 -22.35
C PRO A 1 -30.80 59.41 -20.93
N LEU A 2 -31.25 58.47 -20.09
CA LEU A 2 -30.72 58.31 -18.72
C LEU A 2 -29.32 57.68 -18.70
N LEU A 3 -28.94 57.01 -19.80
CA LEU A 3 -27.60 56.50 -20.07
C LEU A 3 -26.95 57.32 -21.18
N PRO A 4 -25.64 57.61 -21.12
CA PRO A 4 -24.90 58.16 -22.27
C PRO A 4 -25.03 57.23 -23.48
N VAL A 5 -25.28 57.81 -24.66
CA VAL A 5 -25.44 57.06 -25.91
C VAL A 5 -24.51 57.66 -26.95
N VAL A 6 -23.69 56.84 -27.60
CA VAL A 6 -22.92 57.26 -28.77
C VAL A 6 -23.82 57.18 -30.00
N SER A 7 -23.97 58.30 -30.71
CA SER A 7 -24.83 58.37 -31.89
C SER A 7 -24.10 57.82 -33.10
N ASN A 8 -24.64 56.76 -33.70
CA ASN A 8 -24.09 56.17 -34.94
C ASN A 8 -24.22 57.06 -36.18
N VAL A 9 -24.89 58.22 -36.09
CA VAL A 9 -24.88 59.23 -37.17
C VAL A 9 -23.69 60.18 -37.02
N THR A 10 -23.32 60.51 -35.78
CA THR A 10 -22.27 61.50 -35.50
C THR A 10 -20.93 60.87 -35.15
N GLY A 11 -20.90 59.62 -34.68
CA GLY A 11 -19.70 58.92 -34.21
C GLY A 11 -19.24 59.35 -32.81
N GLY A 12 -20.02 60.16 -32.08
CA GLY A 12 -19.67 60.65 -30.74
C GLY A 12 -20.83 60.59 -29.75
N ILE A 13 -20.55 60.90 -28.48
CA ILE A 13 -21.55 60.93 -27.40
C ILE A 13 -22.64 61.95 -27.75
N ALA A 14 -23.90 61.50 -27.76
CA ALA A 14 -25.04 62.32 -28.11
C ALA A 14 -25.29 63.41 -27.05
N GLY A 15 -25.33 64.66 -27.50
CA GLY A 15 -25.72 65.79 -26.65
C GLY A 15 -27.20 65.73 -26.22
N PRO A 16 -27.59 66.52 -25.20
CA PRO A 16 -28.97 66.58 -24.71
C PRO A 16 -29.97 66.87 -25.85
N GLY A 17 -31.05 66.09 -25.91
CA GLY A 17 -32.14 66.28 -26.88
C GLY A 17 -31.90 65.78 -28.30
N LEU A 18 -30.67 65.43 -28.69
CA LEU A 18 -30.34 64.99 -30.07
C LEU A 18 -31.21 63.80 -30.52
N LEU A 19 -31.37 62.79 -29.66
CA LEU A 19 -32.12 61.57 -29.95
C LEU A 19 -33.63 61.72 -29.78
N CYS A 20 -34.11 62.88 -29.30
CA CYS A 20 -35.51 63.10 -28.94
C CYS A 20 -36.35 63.70 -30.08
N SER A 21 -35.76 63.91 -31.26
CA SER A 21 -36.44 64.47 -32.43
C SER A 21 -36.74 63.41 -33.48
N ALA A 22 -37.90 63.50 -34.14
CA ALA A 22 -38.24 62.63 -35.27
C ALA A 22 -37.24 62.78 -36.43
N ASP A 23 -36.77 64.01 -36.68
CA ASP A 23 -35.78 64.32 -37.72
C ASP A 23 -34.46 63.56 -37.54
N TYR A 24 -34.02 63.38 -36.29
CA TYR A 24 -32.83 62.57 -36.01
C TYR A 24 -33.00 61.13 -36.50
N TRP A 25 -34.17 60.51 -36.23
CA TRP A 25 -34.43 59.12 -36.61
C TRP A 25 -34.61 58.97 -38.13
N VAL A 26 -35.27 59.93 -38.79
CA VAL A 26 -35.34 59.97 -40.26
C VAL A 26 -33.95 60.08 -40.87
N ARG A 27 -33.09 60.92 -40.29
CA ARG A 27 -31.68 61.03 -40.72
C ARG A 27 -30.89 59.76 -40.43
N HIS A 28 -31.09 59.12 -39.29
CA HIS A 28 -30.39 57.89 -38.89
C HIS A 28 -30.64 56.74 -39.88
N VAL A 29 -31.86 56.61 -40.40
CA VAL A 29 -32.19 55.58 -41.40
C VAL A 29 -31.56 55.85 -42.77
N ARG A 30 -31.24 57.13 -43.08
CA ARG A 30 -30.73 57.56 -44.40
C ARG A 30 -29.22 57.77 -44.44
N ALA A 31 -28.59 58.08 -43.30
CA ALA A 31 -27.18 58.41 -43.20
C ALA A 31 -26.31 57.18 -42.94
N THR A 32 -25.01 57.30 -43.21
CA THR A 32 -24.02 56.25 -42.93
C THR A 32 -23.94 55.94 -41.43
N VAL A 33 -23.96 54.65 -41.09
CA VAL A 33 -23.74 54.16 -39.72
C VAL A 33 -22.23 54.19 -39.41
N ARG A 34 -21.83 55.14 -38.57
CA ARG A 34 -20.45 55.36 -38.11
C ARG A 34 -20.06 54.39 -36.98
N PHE A 35 -20.15 53.08 -37.22
CA PHE A 35 -19.95 52.04 -36.20
C PHE A 35 -18.53 52.05 -35.59
N ALA A 36 -17.48 52.05 -36.42
CA ALA A 36 -16.10 52.04 -35.94
C ALA A 36 -15.75 53.30 -35.13
N ASP A 37 -16.25 54.46 -35.55
CA ASP A 37 -16.08 55.71 -34.81
C ASP A 37 -16.80 55.63 -33.46
N GLY A 38 -17.98 55.00 -33.43
CA GLY A 38 -18.73 54.81 -32.20
C GLY A 38 -18.06 53.87 -31.19
N VAL A 39 -17.47 52.76 -31.66
CA VAL A 39 -16.71 51.84 -30.80
C VAL A 39 -15.47 52.52 -30.24
N ARG A 40 -14.72 53.28 -31.05
CA ARG A 40 -13.56 54.05 -30.58
C ARG A 40 -13.96 55.12 -29.57
N ALA A 41 -15.04 55.84 -29.80
CA ALA A 41 -15.54 56.84 -28.84
C ALA A 41 -15.94 56.23 -27.48
N LEU A 42 -16.40 54.96 -27.46
CA LEU A 42 -16.66 54.22 -26.22
C LEU A 42 -15.35 53.81 -25.53
N ALA A 43 -14.38 53.31 -26.29
CA ALA A 43 -13.06 52.95 -25.76
C ALA A 43 -12.31 54.18 -25.20
N ASP A 44 -12.33 55.31 -25.91
CA ASP A 44 -11.76 56.59 -25.47
C ASP A 44 -12.45 57.12 -24.21
N ALA A 45 -13.71 56.72 -23.97
CA ALA A 45 -14.46 57.03 -22.76
C ALA A 45 -14.21 56.03 -21.61
N GLY A 46 -13.30 55.07 -21.78
CA GLY A 46 -12.89 54.09 -20.77
C GLY A 46 -13.76 52.83 -20.72
N VAL A 47 -14.56 52.54 -21.75
CA VAL A 47 -15.33 51.29 -21.82
C VAL A 47 -14.42 50.15 -22.30
N SER A 48 -14.24 49.14 -21.46
CA SER A 48 -13.44 47.94 -21.75
C SER A 48 -14.26 46.68 -21.98
N VAL A 49 -15.59 46.72 -21.73
CA VAL A 49 -16.48 45.56 -21.89
C VAL A 49 -17.68 45.91 -22.76
N PHE A 50 -17.90 45.14 -23.83
CA PHE A 50 -18.92 45.35 -24.84
C PHE A 50 -19.86 44.14 -24.92
N LEU A 51 -21.17 44.39 -24.83
CA LEU A 51 -22.21 43.37 -25.01
C LEU A 51 -22.99 43.64 -26.30
N GLU A 52 -22.99 42.66 -27.22
CA GLU A 52 -23.86 42.68 -28.39
C GLU A 52 -25.26 42.17 -27.99
N ALA A 53 -26.23 43.09 -27.95
CA ALA A 53 -27.64 42.78 -27.78
C ALA A 53 -28.31 42.55 -29.14
N GLY A 54 -28.25 41.32 -29.63
CA GLY A 54 -28.83 40.91 -30.91
C GLY A 54 -28.86 39.39 -31.07
N PRO A 55 -29.45 38.87 -32.15
CA PRO A 55 -29.66 37.43 -32.35
C PRO A 55 -28.37 36.65 -32.72
N GLY A 56 -27.20 37.28 -32.70
CA GLY A 56 -25.96 36.67 -33.15
C GLY A 56 -24.71 37.36 -32.59
N GLY A 57 -23.57 37.11 -33.24
CA GLY A 57 -22.24 37.59 -32.80
C GLY A 57 -21.48 38.43 -33.83
N VAL A 58 -22.18 39.03 -34.79
CA VAL A 58 -21.54 39.74 -35.92
C VAL A 58 -20.91 41.04 -35.43
N LEU A 59 -21.61 41.79 -34.59
CA LEU A 59 -21.09 43.07 -34.07
C LEU A 59 -19.95 42.84 -33.07
N THR A 60 -19.94 41.71 -32.37
CA THR A 60 -18.85 41.29 -31.48
C THR A 60 -17.54 41.18 -32.26
N ALA A 61 -17.55 40.46 -33.38
CA ALA A 61 -16.36 40.32 -34.23
C ALA A 61 -15.91 41.66 -34.83
N LEU A 62 -16.84 42.52 -35.25
CA LEU A 62 -16.53 43.86 -35.73
C LEU A 62 -15.97 44.78 -34.63
N THR A 63 -16.46 44.63 -33.40
CA THR A 63 -15.99 45.37 -32.23
C THR A 63 -14.56 44.96 -31.89
N GLN A 64 -14.27 43.66 -31.85
CA GLN A 64 -12.90 43.14 -31.66
C GLN A 64 -11.94 43.74 -32.69
N ARG A 65 -12.31 43.71 -33.97
CA ARG A 65 -11.50 44.32 -35.06
C ARG A 65 -11.28 45.83 -34.92
N CYS A 66 -12.22 46.55 -34.31
CA CYS A 66 -12.04 47.98 -34.05
C CYS A 66 -11.08 48.23 -32.88
N LEU A 67 -10.92 47.25 -32.00
CA LEU A 67 -10.15 47.28 -30.76
C LEU A 67 -8.92 46.38 -30.80
N ASP A 68 -8.46 45.92 -31.98
CA ASP A 68 -7.34 44.98 -32.15
C ASP A 68 -6.03 45.42 -31.45
N ALA A 69 -5.89 46.69 -31.07
CA ALA A 69 -4.75 47.24 -30.36
C ALA A 69 -4.88 47.19 -28.81
N ASP A 70 -6.04 46.79 -28.27
CA ASP A 70 -6.33 46.72 -26.84
C ASP A 70 -6.58 45.25 -26.43
N PRO A 71 -5.57 44.55 -25.88
CA PRO A 71 -5.67 43.14 -25.51
C PRO A 71 -6.60 42.90 -24.32
N ASP A 72 -6.97 43.93 -23.56
CA ASP A 72 -7.78 43.83 -22.34
C ASP A 72 -9.28 44.08 -22.61
N ALA A 73 -9.65 44.49 -23.83
CA ALA A 73 -11.03 44.73 -24.21
C ALA A 73 -11.82 43.42 -24.44
N VAL A 74 -12.95 43.28 -23.77
CA VAL A 74 -13.81 42.08 -23.84
C VAL A 74 -15.09 42.38 -24.63
N ALA A 75 -15.33 41.65 -25.71
CA ALA A 75 -16.59 41.71 -26.47
C ALA A 75 -17.34 40.37 -26.39
N VAL A 76 -18.62 40.43 -26.01
CA VAL A 76 -19.45 39.24 -25.74
C VAL A 76 -20.79 39.35 -26.48
N PRO A 77 -21.23 38.31 -27.20
CA PRO A 77 -22.58 38.26 -27.76
C PRO A 77 -23.59 37.73 -26.74
N ALA A 78 -24.78 38.33 -26.68
CA ALA A 78 -25.87 37.85 -25.84
C ALA A 78 -26.47 36.53 -26.36
N LEU A 79 -26.57 36.37 -27.68
CA LEU A 79 -27.11 35.19 -28.34
C LEU A 79 -26.20 34.71 -29.46
N ARG A 80 -26.32 33.43 -29.84
CA ARG A 80 -25.69 32.87 -31.04
C ARG A 80 -26.62 31.87 -31.71
N ALA A 81 -26.64 31.88 -33.04
CA ALA A 81 -27.50 31.02 -33.84
C ALA A 81 -27.13 29.52 -33.77
N ASP A 82 -25.94 29.17 -33.26
CA ASP A 82 -25.41 27.80 -33.21
C ASP A 82 -25.72 27.06 -31.90
N ARG A 83 -26.49 27.65 -30.98
CA ARG A 83 -26.76 27.08 -29.65
C ARG A 83 -28.10 27.58 -29.09
N ASP A 84 -28.57 26.91 -28.04
CA ASP A 84 -29.77 27.26 -27.28
C ASP A 84 -29.68 28.67 -26.66
N GLU A 85 -30.82 29.39 -26.61
CA GLU A 85 -30.89 30.79 -26.18
C GLU A 85 -30.53 30.98 -24.70
N GLU A 86 -31.01 30.10 -23.81
CA GLU A 86 -30.73 30.15 -22.38
C GLU A 86 -29.25 29.88 -22.13
N THR A 87 -28.71 28.85 -22.79
CA THR A 87 -27.29 28.50 -22.73
C THR A 87 -26.40 29.62 -23.25
N ALA A 88 -26.78 30.27 -24.36
CA ALA A 88 -26.05 31.40 -24.92
C ALA A 88 -25.99 32.59 -23.96
N LEU A 89 -27.14 32.96 -23.41
CA LEU A 89 -27.26 34.09 -22.50
C LEU A 89 -26.50 33.85 -21.20
N LEU A 90 -26.64 32.66 -20.60
CA LEU A 90 -25.93 32.29 -19.38
C LEU A 90 -24.41 32.29 -19.59
N THR A 91 -23.94 31.77 -20.73
CA THR A 91 -22.52 31.82 -21.10
C THR A 91 -22.04 33.27 -21.27
N GLY A 92 -22.86 34.13 -21.87
CA GLY A 92 -22.57 35.55 -22.01
C GLY A 92 -22.43 36.25 -20.66
N LEU A 93 -23.39 36.03 -19.76
CA LEU A 93 -23.37 36.57 -18.39
C LEU A 93 -22.16 36.08 -17.58
N ALA A 94 -21.80 34.81 -17.72
CA ALA A 94 -20.61 34.24 -17.08
C ALA A 94 -19.32 34.93 -17.58
N ARG A 95 -19.19 35.18 -18.89
CA ARG A 95 -18.04 35.88 -19.47
C ARG A 95 -17.95 37.33 -19.00
N LEU A 96 -19.09 38.03 -18.93
CA LEU A 96 -19.16 39.38 -18.36
C LEU A 96 -18.73 39.36 -16.89
N HIS A 97 -19.17 38.36 -16.11
CA HIS A 97 -18.79 38.22 -14.71
C HIS A 97 -17.27 38.01 -14.52
N THR A 98 -16.65 37.13 -15.32
CA THR A 98 -15.19 36.92 -15.29
C THR A 98 -14.39 38.13 -15.75
N ALA A 99 -14.99 39.01 -16.57
CA ALA A 99 -14.41 40.29 -16.97
C ALA A 99 -14.62 41.40 -15.92
N GLY A 100 -15.17 41.07 -14.74
CA GLY A 100 -15.38 42.01 -13.63
C GLY A 100 -16.72 42.74 -13.63
N VAL A 101 -17.64 42.44 -14.56
CA VAL A 101 -18.98 43.02 -14.56
C VAL A 101 -19.82 42.39 -13.44
N ARG A 102 -20.48 43.23 -12.64
CA ARG A 102 -21.36 42.76 -11.57
C ARG A 102 -22.65 42.19 -12.16
N VAL A 103 -22.84 40.88 -12.01
CA VAL A 103 -24.06 40.15 -12.37
C VAL A 103 -24.82 39.78 -11.10
N ASP A 104 -26.12 40.07 -11.06
CA ASP A 104 -27.00 39.67 -9.95
C ASP A 104 -27.50 38.23 -10.14
N TRP A 105 -26.68 37.26 -9.74
CA TRP A 105 -27.03 35.85 -9.77
C TRP A 105 -28.21 35.49 -8.85
N ALA A 106 -28.52 36.30 -7.83
CA ALA A 106 -29.66 36.03 -6.95
C ALA A 106 -30.99 36.32 -7.66
N ALA A 107 -31.02 37.32 -8.56
CA ALA A 107 -32.16 37.56 -9.42
C ALA A 107 -32.43 36.38 -10.39
N TRP A 108 -31.36 35.75 -10.91
CA TRP A 108 -31.46 34.61 -11.83
C TRP A 108 -32.11 33.38 -11.17
N PHE A 109 -31.75 33.05 -9.94
CA PHE A 109 -32.24 31.84 -9.24
C PHE A 109 -33.54 32.05 -8.43
N ARG A 110 -34.24 33.17 -8.62
CA ARG A 110 -35.46 33.47 -7.85
C ARG A 110 -36.58 32.48 -8.20
N GLY A 111 -37.09 31.76 -7.21
CA GLY A 111 -38.25 30.85 -7.36
C GLY A 111 -37.90 29.40 -7.74
N THR A 112 -36.62 29.05 -7.88
CA THR A 112 -36.18 27.69 -8.25
C THR A 112 -35.90 26.76 -7.05
N GLY A 113 -35.85 27.31 -5.83
CA GLY A 113 -35.46 26.58 -4.63
C GLY A 113 -33.95 26.35 -4.47
N ALA A 114 -33.13 26.87 -5.39
CA ALA A 114 -31.67 26.77 -5.32
C ALA A 114 -31.10 27.45 -4.06
N ARG A 115 -30.09 26.82 -3.44
CA ARG A 115 -29.37 27.35 -2.28
C ARG A 115 -27.90 27.58 -2.64
N ARG A 116 -27.31 28.66 -2.15
CA ARG A 116 -25.85 28.87 -2.23
C ARG A 116 -25.16 27.97 -1.21
N THR A 117 -24.12 27.28 -1.66
CA THR A 117 -23.19 26.52 -0.82
C THR A 117 -21.84 27.21 -0.87
N ASP A 118 -21.19 27.33 0.28
CA ASP A 118 -19.81 27.79 0.34
C ASP A 118 -18.90 26.69 -0.22
N LEU A 119 -18.14 27.04 -1.26
CA LEU A 119 -17.01 26.22 -1.70
C LEU A 119 -15.78 26.59 -0.87
N PRO A 120 -14.90 25.64 -0.52
CA PRO A 120 -13.64 25.95 0.13
C PRO A 120 -12.88 27.04 -0.65
N THR A 121 -12.63 28.18 -0.01
CA THR A 121 -12.08 29.40 -0.64
C THR A 121 -10.57 29.35 -0.85
N TYR A 122 -9.96 28.17 -0.98
CA TYR A 122 -8.51 28.02 -0.96
C TYR A 122 -7.93 27.96 -2.39
N PRO A 123 -7.36 29.05 -2.93
CA PRO A 123 -6.53 28.96 -4.12
C PRO A 123 -5.16 28.42 -3.69
N PHE A 124 -4.83 27.17 -4.07
CA PHE A 124 -3.46 26.68 -3.92
C PHE A 124 -2.53 27.47 -4.86
N GLN A 125 -1.70 28.35 -4.31
CA GLN A 125 -0.41 28.66 -4.94
C GLN A 125 0.48 27.45 -4.67
N ARG A 126 0.91 26.74 -5.73
CA ARG A 126 1.64 25.46 -5.64
C ARG A 126 3.08 25.60 -5.11
N GLU A 127 3.33 26.56 -4.24
CA GLU A 127 4.62 26.75 -3.56
C GLU A 127 4.59 26.07 -2.19
N ARG A 128 5.55 25.18 -1.94
CA ARG A 128 5.62 24.37 -0.71
C ARG A 128 6.45 25.12 0.35
N PHE A 129 5.79 25.66 1.38
CA PHE A 129 6.44 26.31 2.53
C PHE A 129 6.17 25.57 3.85
N TRP A 130 6.35 24.24 3.85
CA TRP A 130 6.22 23.45 5.09
C TRP A 130 7.53 23.54 5.90
N PRO A 131 7.48 23.83 7.21
CA PRO A 131 8.63 23.65 8.08
C PRO A 131 9.06 22.18 8.00
N ARG A 132 10.27 21.92 7.48
CA ARG A 132 10.84 20.58 7.51
C ARG A 132 11.24 20.28 8.96
N PRO A 133 10.76 19.18 9.58
CA PRO A 133 11.32 18.72 10.84
C PRO A 133 12.83 18.58 10.66
N ALA A 134 13.63 19.24 11.51
CA ALA A 134 15.08 19.15 11.40
C ALA A 134 15.51 17.69 11.60
N ALA A 135 16.30 17.17 10.66
CA ALA A 135 16.85 15.82 10.71
C ALA A 135 17.80 15.59 11.90
N LEU A 136 18.33 16.68 12.49
CA LEU A 136 19.15 16.64 13.69
C LEU A 136 18.23 16.67 14.92
N THR A 137 18.09 15.51 15.57
CA THR A 137 17.36 15.35 16.81
C THR A 137 17.95 16.24 17.92
N GLY A 138 17.09 16.78 18.80
CA GLY A 138 17.49 17.68 19.88
C GLY A 138 18.52 17.10 20.86
N ASP A 139 18.96 17.92 21.83
CA ASP A 139 20.01 17.58 22.80
C ASP A 139 19.70 16.27 23.56
N VAL A 140 20.37 15.17 23.18
CA VAL A 140 20.26 13.85 23.79
C VAL A 140 21.16 13.68 25.03
N SER A 141 21.97 14.70 25.37
CA SER A 141 22.92 14.63 26.48
C SER A 141 22.23 14.49 27.84
N SER A 142 21.00 14.99 27.99
CA SER A 142 20.21 14.84 29.22
C SER A 142 19.85 13.39 29.55
N ALA A 143 19.87 12.49 28.55
CA ALA A 143 19.69 11.05 28.72
C ALA A 143 21.02 10.29 28.87
N GLY A 144 22.16 10.99 28.97
CA GLY A 144 23.49 10.40 29.06
C GLY A 144 24.02 9.83 27.73
N LEU A 145 23.39 10.20 26.61
CA LEU A 145 23.76 9.73 25.27
C LEU A 145 24.66 10.75 24.56
N ILE A 146 25.49 10.28 23.64
CA ILE A 146 26.35 11.12 22.80
C ILE A 146 25.65 11.35 21.46
N SER A 147 25.63 12.57 20.93
CA SER A 147 25.16 12.82 19.56
C SER A 147 26.08 12.11 18.57
N ALA A 148 25.51 11.40 17.60
CA ALA A 148 26.29 10.86 16.49
C ALA A 148 26.48 11.87 15.34
N ASP A 149 25.90 13.06 15.44
CA ASP A 149 26.02 14.17 14.47
C ASP A 149 25.76 13.72 13.02
N HIS A 150 24.76 12.86 12.83
CA HIS A 150 24.47 12.25 11.54
C HIS A 150 22.96 12.05 11.32
N PRO A 151 22.40 12.36 10.15
CA PRO A 151 20.96 12.31 9.92
C PRO A 151 20.31 10.94 10.17
N LEU A 152 21.02 9.84 9.90
CA LEU A 152 20.49 8.47 10.10
C LEU A 152 20.97 7.80 11.40
N LEU A 153 21.98 8.35 12.06
CA LEU A 153 22.52 7.84 13.33
C LEU A 153 22.34 8.95 14.36
N GLY A 154 21.29 8.84 15.18
CA GLY A 154 20.88 9.90 16.10
C GLY A 154 21.80 10.00 17.31
N ALA A 155 21.90 8.91 18.08
CA ALA A 155 22.70 8.85 19.30
C ALA A 155 23.65 7.66 19.30
N ALA A 156 24.78 7.80 20.01
CA ALA A 156 25.79 6.79 20.26
C ALA A 156 25.96 6.54 21.76
N VAL A 157 26.15 5.27 22.11
CA VAL A 157 26.31 4.77 23.48
C VAL A 157 27.52 3.83 23.52
N PRO A 158 28.67 4.28 24.06
CA PRO A 158 29.76 3.39 24.40
C PRO A 158 29.30 2.37 25.45
N LEU A 159 29.64 1.09 25.26
CA LEU A 159 29.27 0.04 26.21
C LEU A 159 30.20 0.09 27.43
N ALA A 160 29.66 -0.14 28.63
CA ALA A 160 30.43 -0.03 29.86
C ALA A 160 31.26 -1.29 30.19
N ASP A 161 30.85 -2.44 29.67
CA ASP A 161 31.45 -3.75 29.92
C ASP A 161 32.36 -4.24 28.78
N SER A 162 32.45 -3.47 27.69
CA SER A 162 33.26 -3.79 26.52
C SER A 162 33.70 -2.51 25.80
N GLU A 163 34.72 -2.60 24.95
CA GLU A 163 35.09 -1.49 24.05
C GLU A 163 34.14 -1.38 22.82
N GLY A 164 32.93 -1.92 22.91
CA GLY A 164 31.90 -1.82 21.87
C GLY A 164 31.11 -0.51 21.95
N ALA A 165 30.30 -0.25 20.92
CA ALA A 165 29.41 0.90 20.88
C ALA A 165 28.07 0.54 20.25
N LEU A 166 27.01 1.20 20.69
CA LEU A 166 25.66 1.08 20.15
C LEU A 166 25.21 2.44 19.62
N PHE A 167 24.82 2.49 18.35
CA PHE A 167 24.09 3.64 17.82
C PHE A 167 22.60 3.33 17.78
N THR A 168 21.78 4.35 18.07
CA THR A 168 20.32 4.24 18.07
C THR A 168 19.70 5.45 17.39
N SER A 169 18.66 5.22 16.59
CA SER A 169 17.91 6.29 15.90
C SER A 169 16.51 5.84 15.50
N GLN A 170 15.74 6.75 14.91
CA GLN A 170 14.51 6.44 14.22
C GLN A 170 14.59 6.97 12.78
N ILE A 171 14.40 6.09 11.81
CA ILE A 171 14.29 6.47 10.40
C ILE A 171 12.81 6.71 10.09
N SER A 172 12.48 7.94 9.69
CA SER A 172 11.12 8.32 9.30
C SER A 172 11.15 8.96 7.92
N MET A 173 10.26 8.53 7.04
CA MET A 173 10.08 9.14 5.72
C MET A 173 9.48 10.54 5.78
N GLN A 174 8.88 10.92 6.92
CA GLN A 174 8.43 12.30 7.15
C GLN A 174 9.61 13.25 7.43
N VAL A 175 10.68 12.72 8.04
CA VAL A 175 11.91 13.46 8.36
C VAL A 175 12.90 13.41 7.19
N HIS A 176 12.97 12.28 6.49
CA HIS A 176 13.81 12.08 5.30
C HIS A 176 12.95 11.74 4.06
N PRO A 177 12.22 12.72 3.49
CA PRO A 177 11.32 12.47 2.36
C PRO A 177 12.00 11.89 1.13
N TRP A 178 13.30 12.11 0.95
CA TRP A 178 14.06 11.55 -0.17
C TRP A 178 14.05 10.02 -0.18
N LEU A 179 13.88 9.35 0.97
CA LEU A 179 13.76 7.89 1.05
C LEU A 179 12.54 7.35 0.29
N LEU A 180 11.45 8.14 0.16
CA LEU A 180 10.25 7.75 -0.59
C LEU A 180 10.52 7.41 -2.06
N ASP A 181 11.61 7.97 -2.61
CA ASP A 181 12.01 7.81 -3.99
C ASP A 181 12.88 6.56 -4.21
N HIS A 182 13.26 5.82 -3.17
CA HIS A 182 13.97 4.54 -3.30
C HIS A 182 12.99 3.35 -3.26
N LYS A 183 12.34 3.07 -4.40
CA LYS A 183 11.38 1.97 -4.52
C LYS A 183 11.97 0.79 -5.30
N VAL A 184 11.78 -0.40 -4.74
CA VAL A 184 12.16 -1.67 -5.35
C VAL A 184 10.97 -2.63 -5.22
N GLY A 185 10.40 -3.06 -6.34
CA GLY A 185 9.27 -3.99 -6.35
C GLY A 185 8.02 -3.41 -5.68
N GLY A 186 7.74 -2.14 -5.91
CA GLY A 186 6.62 -1.38 -5.35
C GLY A 186 6.80 -0.96 -3.88
N THR A 187 7.90 -1.35 -3.24
CA THR A 187 8.13 -1.13 -1.80
C THR A 187 9.24 -0.13 -1.57
N VAL A 188 9.07 0.78 -0.60
CA VAL A 188 10.15 1.69 -0.20
C VAL A 188 11.12 0.94 0.71
N VAL A 189 12.38 0.87 0.32
CA VAL A 189 13.43 0.16 1.05
C VAL A 189 14.59 1.10 1.32
N LEU A 190 15.25 0.97 2.47
CA LEU A 190 16.50 1.70 2.72
C LEU A 190 17.53 1.31 1.66
N PRO A 191 18.13 2.28 0.92
CA PRO A 191 19.15 1.97 -0.07
C PRO A 191 20.35 1.28 0.54
N GLY A 192 21.00 0.39 -0.22
CA GLY A 192 22.24 -0.28 0.21
C GLY A 192 23.34 0.71 0.61
N THR A 193 23.39 1.86 -0.08
CA THR A 193 24.32 2.96 0.22
C THR A 193 24.02 3.65 1.55
N GLY A 194 22.79 3.57 2.07
CA GLY A 194 22.43 4.05 3.40
C GLY A 194 23.12 3.26 4.51
N TYR A 195 23.24 1.94 4.36
CA TYR A 195 24.01 1.11 5.31
C TYR A 195 25.50 1.44 5.26
N LEU A 196 26.05 1.64 4.06
CA LEU A 196 27.45 1.99 3.89
C LEU A 196 27.76 3.36 4.52
N GLU A 197 26.93 4.36 4.27
CA GLU A 197 27.07 5.69 4.87
C GLU A 197 27.04 5.63 6.40
N MET A 198 26.10 4.89 6.98
CA MET A 198 26.05 4.66 8.42
C MET A 198 27.28 3.88 8.93
N ALA A 199 27.77 2.90 8.16
CA ALA A 199 28.97 2.14 8.52
C ALA A 199 30.22 3.04 8.57
N VAL A 200 30.40 3.93 7.58
CA VAL A 200 31.50 4.89 7.53
C VAL A 200 31.45 5.82 8.74
N ARG A 201 30.30 6.44 9.01
CA ARG A 201 30.16 7.34 10.17
C ARG A 201 30.40 6.62 11.50
N ALA A 202 29.92 5.38 11.63
CA ALA A 202 30.15 4.56 12.82
C ALA A 202 31.64 4.17 12.96
N ALA A 203 32.33 3.89 11.85
CA ALA A 203 33.76 3.60 11.79
C ALA A 203 34.60 4.81 12.25
N ASP A 204 34.29 6.01 11.76
CA ASP A 204 34.97 7.26 12.16
C ASP A 204 34.90 7.48 13.68
N GLN A 205 33.75 7.18 14.30
CA GLN A 205 33.53 7.34 15.74
C GLN A 205 34.47 6.48 16.60
N VAL A 206 34.95 5.35 16.05
CA VAL A 206 35.84 4.40 16.74
C VAL A 206 37.25 4.35 16.15
N GLY A 207 37.59 5.29 15.26
CA GLY A 207 38.92 5.41 14.66
C GLY A 207 39.24 4.37 13.58
N CYS A 208 38.23 3.79 12.95
CA CYS A 208 38.39 2.90 11.80
C CYS A 208 38.24 3.68 10.49
N GLY A 209 39.25 3.68 9.62
CA GLY A 209 39.23 4.40 8.33
C GLY A 209 38.74 3.56 7.13
N ARG A 210 38.32 2.32 7.35
CA ARG A 210 37.94 1.40 6.27
C ARG A 210 36.82 0.45 6.67
N VAL A 211 35.80 0.35 5.82
CA VAL A 211 34.82 -0.75 5.84
C VAL A 211 35.45 -1.90 5.06
N GLN A 212 35.95 -2.91 5.77
CA GLN A 212 36.64 -4.03 5.16
C GLN A 212 35.68 -4.93 4.39
N GLU A 213 34.53 -5.25 5.00
CA GLU A 213 33.42 -5.96 4.38
C GLU A 213 32.10 -5.44 4.96
N LEU A 214 31.08 -5.30 4.13
CA LEU A 214 29.69 -5.06 4.54
C LEU A 214 28.74 -5.88 3.68
N VAL A 215 28.09 -6.87 4.30
CA VAL A 215 27.13 -7.79 3.68
C VAL A 215 25.71 -7.34 4.00
N LEU A 216 24.90 -7.13 2.96
CA LEU A 216 23.49 -6.77 3.05
C LEU A 216 22.64 -8.05 2.92
N SER A 217 22.06 -8.50 4.02
CA SER A 217 21.35 -9.78 4.11
C SER A 217 19.84 -9.66 3.88
N THR A 218 19.22 -8.66 4.50
CA THR A 218 17.76 -8.49 4.50
C THR A 218 17.40 -7.02 4.27
N PRO A 219 16.60 -6.68 3.24
CA PRO A 219 16.14 -5.31 3.02
C PRO A 219 15.42 -4.73 4.23
N MET A 220 15.64 -3.46 4.54
CA MET A 220 14.87 -2.73 5.54
C MET A 220 13.74 -2.00 4.82
N VAL A 221 12.54 -2.55 4.93
CA VAL A 221 11.32 -1.93 4.40
C VAL A 221 10.92 -0.77 5.31
N LEU A 222 10.63 0.38 4.71
CA LEU A 222 10.24 1.60 5.42
C LEU A 222 8.75 1.86 5.24
N ASP A 223 8.06 2.16 6.34
CA ASP A 223 6.64 2.51 6.36
C ASP A 223 6.45 4.04 6.37
N ASP A 224 5.41 4.53 5.68
CA ASP A 224 5.18 5.96 5.49
C ASP A 224 4.65 6.67 6.74
N LYS A 225 4.03 5.91 7.65
CA LYS A 225 3.39 6.42 8.87
C LYS A 225 4.17 6.02 10.11
N VAL A 226 4.77 4.84 10.11
CA VAL A 226 5.45 4.27 11.27
C VAL A 226 6.97 4.41 11.09
N PRO A 227 7.65 5.22 11.92
CA PRO A 227 9.10 5.28 11.90
C PRO A 227 9.73 3.92 12.22
N THR A 228 10.89 3.64 11.63
CA THR A 228 11.66 2.43 11.91
C THR A 228 12.73 2.73 12.96
N ALA A 229 12.66 2.05 14.11
CA ALA A 229 13.71 2.11 15.12
C ALA A 229 14.93 1.36 14.59
N LEU A 230 16.11 1.98 14.69
CA LEU A 230 17.38 1.46 14.20
C LEU A 230 18.34 1.25 15.38
N GLN A 231 19.07 0.13 15.36
CA GLN A 231 20.26 -0.09 16.16
C GLN A 231 21.44 -0.50 15.28
N VAL A 232 22.60 0.12 15.50
CA VAL A 232 23.87 -0.29 14.89
C VAL A 232 24.83 -0.67 15.99
N VAL A 233 25.26 -1.93 16.01
CA VAL A 233 26.09 -2.51 17.06
C VAL A 233 27.51 -2.67 16.55
N LEU A 234 28.47 -2.09 17.26
CA LEU A 234 29.90 -2.27 17.05
C LEU A 234 30.50 -3.17 18.12
N GLY A 235 31.29 -4.16 17.70
CA GLY A 235 32.07 -5.00 18.58
C GLY A 235 33.31 -4.30 19.16
N ALA A 236 33.86 -4.90 20.23
CA ALA A 236 35.19 -4.58 20.72
C ALA A 236 36.25 -4.87 19.62
N PRO A 237 37.40 -4.19 19.62
CA PRO A 237 38.45 -4.47 18.65
C PRO A 237 39.09 -5.83 18.93
N ASP A 238 39.47 -6.55 17.89
CA ASP A 238 40.35 -7.70 18.01
C ASP A 238 41.84 -7.28 18.12
N GLU A 239 42.75 -8.26 18.09
CA GLU A 239 44.21 -8.03 18.20
C GLU A 239 44.76 -7.15 17.06
N GLU A 240 44.07 -7.08 15.93
CA GLU A 240 44.46 -6.33 14.73
C GLU A 240 43.76 -4.95 14.67
N GLY A 241 42.91 -4.64 15.66
CA GLY A 241 42.09 -3.43 15.71
C GLY A 241 40.83 -3.51 14.84
N THR A 242 40.51 -4.69 14.30
CA THR A 242 39.32 -4.92 13.48
C THR A 242 38.10 -5.01 14.38
N ARG A 243 36.97 -4.43 13.94
CA ARG A 243 35.71 -4.42 14.70
C ARG A 243 34.58 -4.98 13.86
N THR A 244 33.69 -5.73 14.47
CA THR A 244 32.44 -6.15 13.82
C THR A 244 31.40 -5.03 13.84
N ILE A 245 30.54 -4.98 12.83
CA ILE A 245 29.38 -4.09 12.76
C ILE A 245 28.13 -4.88 12.39
N ALA A 246 26.98 -4.57 12.99
CA ALA A 246 25.70 -5.19 12.66
C ALA A 246 24.54 -4.18 12.76
N PHE A 247 23.59 -4.27 11.83
CA PHE A 247 22.46 -3.36 11.69
C PHE A 247 21.15 -4.08 11.99
N TYR A 248 20.37 -3.52 12.90
CA TYR A 248 19.10 -4.07 13.36
C TYR A 248 18.00 -3.04 13.25
N SER A 249 16.79 -3.47 12.88
CA SER A 249 15.63 -2.59 12.92
C SER A 249 14.36 -3.28 13.39
N ARG A 250 13.38 -2.47 13.78
CA ARG A 250 11.99 -2.86 14.02
C ARG A 250 11.06 -1.65 13.86
N PRO A 251 9.74 -1.85 13.63
CA PRO A 251 8.77 -0.76 13.72
C PRO A 251 8.84 -0.07 15.10
N SER A 252 8.80 1.26 15.14
CA SER A 252 8.97 2.01 16.40
C SER A 252 7.81 1.84 17.38
N ASP A 253 6.62 1.51 16.89
CA ASP A 253 5.43 1.21 17.69
C ASP A 253 5.44 -0.22 18.26
N ALA A 254 6.26 -1.12 17.71
CA ALA A 254 6.45 -2.48 18.20
C ALA A 254 7.53 -2.55 19.30
N THR A 255 7.30 -1.89 20.44
CA THR A 255 8.30 -1.71 21.52
C THR A 255 8.83 -3.02 22.12
N ASP A 256 8.05 -4.10 22.08
CA ASP A 256 8.43 -5.45 22.55
C ASP A 256 8.61 -6.45 21.40
N GLY A 257 8.59 -5.96 20.14
CA GLY A 257 8.77 -6.79 18.95
C GLY A 257 10.23 -7.21 18.73
N PRO A 258 10.46 -8.32 17.99
CA PRO A 258 11.80 -8.81 17.68
C PRO A 258 12.55 -7.84 16.75
N TRP A 259 13.87 -7.78 16.90
CA TRP A 259 14.75 -7.04 16.00
C TRP A 259 15.09 -7.88 14.76
N THR A 260 15.00 -7.28 13.58
CA THR A 260 15.45 -7.87 12.32
C THR A 260 16.86 -7.43 12.03
N ARG A 261 17.77 -8.36 11.74
CA ARG A 261 19.14 -8.04 11.31
C ARG A 261 19.18 -7.86 9.80
N HIS A 262 19.69 -6.71 9.36
CA HIS A 262 19.69 -6.32 7.95
C HIS A 262 21.05 -6.45 7.28
N ALA A 263 22.11 -6.09 8.00
CA ALA A 263 23.47 -6.11 7.48
C ALA A 263 24.48 -6.43 8.57
N THR A 264 25.62 -6.99 8.16
CA THR A 264 26.76 -7.28 9.03
C THR A 264 28.07 -7.01 8.29
N GLY A 265 29.13 -6.67 9.01
CA GLY A 265 30.41 -6.38 8.39
C GLY A 265 31.57 -6.32 9.36
N SER A 266 32.71 -5.92 8.83
CA SER A 266 33.95 -5.67 9.56
C SER A 266 34.57 -4.33 9.17
N LEU A 267 35.17 -3.67 10.16
CA LEU A 267 35.80 -2.35 10.06
C LEU A 267 37.28 -2.50 10.42
N ALA A 268 38.16 -1.83 9.67
CA ALA A 268 39.60 -1.86 9.88
C ALA A 268 40.16 -0.44 10.10
N VAL A 269 41.28 -0.35 10.82
CA VAL A 269 41.94 0.92 11.15
C VAL A 269 42.54 1.61 9.92
N ALA A 270 43.24 0.86 9.07
CA ALA A 270 43.98 1.41 7.95
C ALA A 270 43.06 1.79 6.77
N GLU A 271 43.04 3.07 6.42
CA GLU A 271 42.40 3.56 5.20
C GLU A 271 43.17 3.14 3.94
N HIS A 272 42.47 3.06 2.81
CA HIS A 272 43.08 2.84 1.51
C HIS A 272 42.54 3.80 0.46
N THR A 273 43.43 4.60 -0.15
CA THR A 273 43.10 5.45 -1.29
C THR A 273 43.55 4.77 -2.58
N ALA A 274 42.59 4.42 -3.43
CA ALA A 274 42.89 3.98 -4.79
C ALA A 274 43.13 5.18 -5.71
N PRO A 275 44.08 5.10 -6.66
CA PRO A 275 44.36 6.20 -7.58
C PRO A 275 43.22 6.42 -8.58
N PHE A 276 42.94 7.68 -8.89
CA PHE A 276 42.00 8.10 -9.93
C PHE A 276 42.78 8.52 -11.19
N ASP A 277 43.22 7.55 -11.98
CA ASP A 277 44.11 7.76 -13.14
C ASP A 277 43.37 8.26 -14.39
N VAL A 278 42.61 9.36 -14.26
CA VAL A 278 41.86 10.00 -15.36
C VAL A 278 42.24 11.48 -15.46
N PRO A 279 43.41 11.81 -16.05
CA PRO A 279 43.92 13.20 -16.07
C PRO A 279 43.14 14.12 -17.02
N VAL A 280 42.35 13.57 -17.95
CA VAL A 280 41.50 14.30 -18.89
C VAL A 280 40.08 13.77 -18.77
N TRP A 281 39.11 14.66 -18.57
CA TRP A 281 37.72 14.29 -18.34
C TRP A 281 36.75 14.90 -19.38
N PRO A 282 35.85 14.10 -19.99
CA PRO A 282 35.85 12.64 -19.98
C PRO A 282 37.08 12.08 -20.73
N PRO A 283 37.44 10.79 -20.53
CA PRO A 283 38.53 10.17 -21.28
C PRO A 283 38.29 10.26 -22.80
N ALA A 284 39.32 10.62 -23.57
CA ALA A 284 39.20 10.91 -25.01
C ALA A 284 38.75 9.71 -25.86
N ASP A 285 38.98 8.50 -25.37
CA ASP A 285 38.65 7.22 -26.00
C ASP A 285 37.37 6.57 -25.43
N ALA A 286 36.66 7.25 -24.52
CA ALA A 286 35.39 6.78 -23.99
C ALA A 286 34.20 7.25 -24.84
N ARG A 287 33.28 6.33 -25.14
CA ARG A 287 32.09 6.61 -25.95
C ARG A 287 30.93 7.08 -25.08
N PRO A 288 30.29 8.23 -25.35
CA PRO A 288 29.12 8.67 -24.60
C PRO A 288 27.93 7.74 -24.83
N MET A 289 27.16 7.48 -23.78
CA MET A 289 25.94 6.69 -23.81
C MET A 289 24.70 7.58 -23.65
N PRO A 290 23.63 7.37 -24.44
CA PRO A 290 22.37 8.08 -24.23
C PRO A 290 21.71 7.64 -22.92
N LEU A 291 21.11 8.59 -22.20
CA LEU A 291 20.39 8.34 -20.95
C LEU A 291 18.86 8.32 -21.12
N ASP A 292 18.37 8.63 -22.31
CA ASP A 292 16.93 8.67 -22.60
C ASP A 292 16.27 7.33 -22.27
N GLY A 293 15.17 7.37 -21.49
CA GLY A 293 14.44 6.18 -21.08
C GLY A 293 15.05 5.36 -19.93
N THR A 294 16.25 5.72 -19.41
CA THR A 294 16.92 4.96 -18.33
C THR A 294 16.01 4.73 -17.13
N TYR A 295 15.29 5.76 -16.70
CA TYR A 295 14.46 5.71 -15.50
C TYR A 295 12.99 5.39 -15.78
N GLU A 296 12.53 5.36 -17.04
CA GLU A 296 11.13 5.09 -17.39
C GLU A 296 10.67 3.69 -16.99
N ARG A 297 11.62 2.75 -16.92
CA ARG A 297 11.39 1.34 -16.55
C ARG A 297 11.74 1.04 -15.08
N THR A 298 12.09 2.07 -14.30
CA THR A 298 12.46 1.93 -12.88
C THR A 298 11.40 2.57 -12.00
N GLU A 299 11.36 2.17 -10.72
CA GLU A 299 10.47 2.77 -9.73
C GLU A 299 11.17 3.88 -8.92
N TYR A 300 12.42 4.21 -9.25
CA TYR A 300 13.17 5.28 -8.61
C TYR A 300 12.51 6.64 -8.85
N GLY A 301 12.24 7.35 -7.76
CA GLY A 301 11.76 8.73 -7.82
C GLY A 301 12.89 9.74 -8.03
N PRO A 302 12.55 11.04 -8.19
CA PRO A 302 13.49 12.08 -8.59
C PRO A 302 14.75 12.18 -7.74
N CYS A 303 14.69 11.93 -6.42
CA CYS A 303 15.86 12.02 -5.53
C CYS A 303 16.98 11.05 -5.90
N PHE A 304 16.67 9.92 -6.54
CA PHE A 304 17.63 8.87 -6.94
C PHE A 304 18.03 8.92 -8.42
N GLN A 305 17.48 9.86 -9.19
CA GLN A 305 17.78 10.04 -10.60
C GLN A 305 18.97 11.00 -10.82
N GLY A 306 20.06 10.78 -10.08
CA GLY A 306 21.21 11.68 -10.03
C GLY A 306 22.21 11.56 -11.19
N MET A 307 22.04 10.59 -12.11
CA MET A 307 22.99 10.34 -13.20
C MET A 307 22.87 11.39 -14.31
N ARG A 308 23.98 12.07 -14.62
CA ARG A 308 24.01 13.18 -15.60
C ARG A 308 24.63 12.78 -16.93
N LYS A 309 25.74 12.04 -16.91
CA LYS A 309 26.44 11.57 -18.11
C LYS A 309 27.13 10.25 -17.83
N VAL A 310 27.18 9.38 -18.84
CA VAL A 310 27.89 8.10 -18.82
C VAL A 310 28.72 7.97 -20.09
N TRP A 311 29.97 7.53 -19.93
CA TRP A 311 30.83 7.12 -21.04
C TRP A 311 31.38 5.72 -20.80
N ILE A 312 31.51 4.93 -21.86
CA ILE A 312 32.00 3.56 -21.80
C ILE A 312 33.30 3.42 -22.58
N ARG A 313 34.27 2.74 -21.99
CA ARG A 313 35.53 2.32 -22.61
C ARG A 313 35.85 0.89 -22.23
N GLY A 314 35.63 -0.05 -23.15
CA GLY A 314 35.87 -1.47 -22.88
C GLY A 314 35.02 -1.96 -21.71
N GLN A 315 35.67 -2.32 -20.59
CA GLN A 315 35.05 -2.80 -19.34
C GLN A 315 34.95 -1.71 -18.27
N GLU A 316 35.13 -0.44 -18.65
CA GLU A 316 35.09 0.72 -17.75
C GLU A 316 33.94 1.66 -18.09
N ALA A 317 33.30 2.18 -17.05
CA ALA A 317 32.32 3.27 -17.13
C ALA A 317 32.87 4.50 -16.40
N PHE A 318 32.67 5.65 -17.02
CA PHE A 318 32.96 6.96 -16.45
C PHE A 318 31.63 7.68 -16.29
N VAL A 319 31.35 8.18 -15.09
CA VAL A 319 30.02 8.67 -14.73
C VAL A 319 30.13 10.04 -14.08
N GLU A 320 29.32 10.99 -14.54
CA GLU A 320 29.02 12.22 -13.78
C GLU A 320 27.68 12.03 -13.07
N VAL A 321 27.68 12.11 -11.74
CA VAL A 321 26.47 12.13 -10.92
C VAL A 321 26.38 13.43 -10.13
N ALA A 322 25.16 13.90 -9.88
CA ALA A 322 24.89 15.08 -9.07
C ALA A 322 23.61 14.89 -8.27
N LEU A 323 23.62 15.33 -7.01
CA LEU A 323 22.42 15.39 -6.19
C LEU A 323 21.38 16.31 -6.84
N PRO A 324 20.10 15.92 -6.84
CA PRO A 324 19.00 16.84 -7.16
C PRO A 324 18.99 18.06 -6.25
N GLU A 325 18.56 19.21 -6.78
CA GLU A 325 18.61 20.51 -6.09
C GLU A 325 17.81 20.49 -4.78
N GLU A 326 16.74 19.69 -4.73
CA GLU A 326 15.85 19.54 -3.59
C GLU A 326 16.54 18.99 -2.32
N ILE A 327 17.58 18.17 -2.51
CA ILE A 327 18.31 17.45 -1.45
C ILE A 327 19.81 17.81 -1.39
N ALA A 328 20.31 18.60 -2.34
CA ALA A 328 21.71 19.01 -2.37
C ALA A 328 22.16 19.75 -1.09
N GLY A 329 21.26 20.47 -0.43
CA GLY A 329 21.53 21.15 0.85
C GLY A 329 21.78 20.20 2.03
N ASP A 330 21.31 18.95 1.94
CA ASP A 330 21.50 17.94 2.98
C ASP A 330 22.89 17.28 2.92
N ALA A 331 23.58 17.40 1.78
CA ALA A 331 24.86 16.73 1.51
C ALA A 331 25.90 16.98 2.61
N GLN A 332 25.97 18.21 3.15
CA GLN A 332 26.92 18.60 4.19
C GLN A 332 26.81 17.80 5.50
N TYR A 333 25.67 17.12 5.73
CA TYR A 333 25.44 16.31 6.93
C TYR A 333 25.80 14.83 6.75
N PHE A 334 26.18 14.44 5.54
CA PHE A 334 26.61 13.09 5.19
C PHE A 334 28.08 13.09 4.82
N GLY A 335 28.76 11.98 5.08
CA GLY A 335 30.02 11.66 4.43
C GLY A 335 29.80 11.60 2.92
N ILE A 336 28.94 10.70 2.47
CA ILE A 336 28.43 10.69 1.10
C ILE A 336 26.92 10.46 1.11
N HIS A 337 26.16 11.39 0.53
CA HIS A 337 24.71 11.28 0.53
C HIS A 337 24.27 9.96 -0.14
N PRO A 338 23.44 9.11 0.51
CA PRO A 338 23.12 7.78 -0.01
C PRO A 338 22.55 7.79 -1.43
N ALA A 339 21.68 8.76 -1.76
CA ALA A 339 21.14 8.92 -3.11
C ALA A 339 22.18 9.30 -4.18
N LEU A 340 23.25 10.02 -3.81
CA LEU A 340 24.34 10.36 -4.72
C LEU A 340 25.15 9.12 -5.08
N LEU A 341 25.52 8.34 -4.06
CA LEU A 341 26.26 7.10 -4.26
C LEU A 341 25.40 6.04 -4.97
N ASP A 342 24.09 6.00 -4.68
CA ASP A 342 23.19 5.04 -5.33
C ASP A 342 23.05 5.34 -6.82
N ALA A 343 22.98 6.62 -7.20
CA ALA A 343 22.95 7.04 -8.60
C ALA A 343 24.16 6.57 -9.41
N VAL A 344 25.33 6.37 -8.78
CA VAL A 344 26.53 5.79 -9.42
C VAL A 344 26.26 4.35 -9.86
N GLN A 345 25.52 3.58 -9.05
CA GLN A 345 25.28 2.16 -9.26
C GLN A 345 24.38 1.89 -10.46
N HIS A 346 23.54 2.86 -10.84
CA HIS A 346 22.73 2.79 -12.05
C HIS A 346 23.57 2.68 -13.33
N ALA A 347 24.84 3.10 -13.30
CA ALA A 347 25.75 2.96 -14.43
C ALA A 347 26.22 1.50 -14.67
N ASN A 348 26.05 0.59 -13.70
CA ASN A 348 26.45 -0.81 -13.84
C ASN A 348 25.72 -1.52 -15.00
N GLY A 349 24.47 -1.15 -15.28
CA GLY A 349 23.71 -1.68 -16.41
C GLY A 349 24.37 -1.38 -17.77
N TYR A 350 25.06 -0.24 -17.90
CA TYR A 350 25.78 0.13 -19.12
C TYR A 350 27.07 -0.70 -19.34
N LEU A 351 27.57 -1.36 -18.29
CA LEU A 351 28.71 -2.30 -18.35
C LEU A 351 28.28 -3.74 -18.65
N GLY A 352 26.98 -3.98 -18.85
CA GLY A 352 26.43 -5.33 -19.02
C GLY A 352 26.61 -6.20 -17.77
N VAL A 353 26.60 -5.57 -16.59
CA VAL A 353 26.52 -6.23 -15.28
C VAL A 353 25.04 -6.41 -14.97
N GLY A 354 24.59 -7.66 -14.81
CA GLY A 354 23.17 -8.01 -14.80
C GLY A 354 22.52 -8.00 -16.19
N SER A 355 21.19 -8.08 -16.24
CA SER A 355 20.40 -7.96 -17.47
C SER A 355 19.21 -7.01 -17.29
N GLU A 356 18.63 -6.52 -18.39
CA GLU A 356 17.43 -5.67 -18.34
C GLU A 356 16.24 -6.34 -17.62
N ASP A 357 16.17 -7.67 -17.67
CA ASP A 357 15.10 -8.45 -17.04
C ASP A 357 15.37 -8.75 -15.56
N ASN A 358 16.64 -8.65 -15.13
CA ASN A 358 17.10 -8.93 -13.76
C ASN A 358 18.02 -7.81 -13.25
N PRO A 359 17.46 -6.68 -12.79
CA PRO A 359 18.25 -5.62 -12.16
C PRO A 359 18.94 -6.17 -10.91
N LEU A 360 20.24 -5.95 -10.79
CA LEU A 360 21.02 -6.34 -9.63
C LEU A 360 21.13 -5.17 -8.65
N LEU A 361 21.04 -5.46 -7.35
CA LEU A 361 21.21 -4.52 -6.26
C LEU A 361 22.50 -4.81 -5.49
N PRO A 362 23.02 -3.83 -4.73
CA PRO A 362 24.18 -4.02 -3.85
C PRO A 362 23.96 -5.16 -2.87
N TYR A 363 24.93 -6.05 -2.77
CA TYR A 363 24.90 -7.19 -1.85
C TYR A 363 26.10 -7.18 -0.89
N ILE A 364 27.32 -7.01 -1.40
CA ILE A 364 28.53 -6.93 -0.57
C ILE A 364 29.40 -5.75 -1.01
N TRP A 365 29.79 -4.90 -0.06
CA TRP A 365 30.84 -3.90 -0.23
C TRP A 365 32.14 -4.41 0.39
N ASN A 366 33.24 -4.34 -0.35
CA ASN A 366 34.57 -4.73 0.10
C ASN A 366 35.55 -3.58 -0.02
N GLY A 367 36.27 -3.32 1.07
CA GLY A 367 37.37 -2.36 1.12
C GLY A 367 36.96 -0.95 0.73
N VAL A 368 35.98 -0.38 1.42
CA VAL A 368 35.52 0.99 1.19
C VAL A 368 36.24 1.96 2.13
N SER A 369 36.80 3.03 1.59
CA SER A 369 37.28 4.19 2.34
C SER A 369 36.68 5.48 1.76
N LEU A 370 36.25 6.37 2.66
CA LEU A 370 35.77 7.71 2.34
C LEU A 370 36.87 8.72 2.70
N HIS A 371 37.23 9.59 1.76
CA HIS A 371 38.35 10.54 1.89
C HIS A 371 37.87 11.99 2.12
N ALA A 372 36.65 12.31 1.70
CA ALA A 372 36.05 13.63 1.83
C ALA A 372 34.53 13.52 2.02
N GLY A 373 33.98 14.41 2.86
CA GLY A 373 32.54 14.49 3.17
C GLY A 373 31.81 15.57 2.36
N GLY A 374 30.48 15.49 2.28
CA GLY A 374 29.64 16.61 1.81
C GLY A 374 29.59 16.85 0.30
N ALA A 375 30.07 15.89 -0.51
CA ALA A 375 30.05 16.03 -1.97
C ALA A 375 28.61 16.12 -2.51
N THR A 376 28.37 17.08 -3.42
CA THR A 376 27.09 17.22 -4.14
C THR A 376 27.17 16.68 -5.58
N THR A 377 28.37 16.51 -6.11
CA THR A 377 28.65 15.98 -7.44
C THR A 377 29.85 15.06 -7.40
N LEU A 378 29.85 14.00 -8.21
CA LEU A 378 30.99 13.10 -8.35
C LEU A 378 31.31 12.83 -9.82
N ARG A 379 32.60 12.66 -10.07
CA ARG A 379 33.14 11.97 -11.24
C ARG A 379 33.62 10.60 -10.79
N VAL A 380 33.06 9.55 -11.39
CA VAL A 380 33.30 8.17 -10.94
C VAL A 380 33.85 7.35 -12.08
N ARG A 381 34.85 6.52 -11.77
CA ARG A 381 35.33 5.44 -12.62
C ARG A 381 34.86 4.12 -12.01
N ILE A 382 34.16 3.33 -12.82
CA ILE A 382 33.69 1.98 -12.48
C ILE A 382 34.39 1.01 -13.42
N ALA A 383 34.97 -0.07 -12.92
CA ALA A 383 35.53 -1.13 -13.75
C ALA A 383 34.93 -2.49 -13.40
N ARG A 384 34.51 -3.24 -14.42
CA ARG A 384 33.91 -4.57 -14.25
C ARG A 384 34.97 -5.58 -13.82
N LEU A 385 34.72 -6.29 -12.72
CA LEU A 385 35.55 -7.38 -12.22
C LEU A 385 34.99 -8.76 -12.62
N GLY A 386 33.67 -8.87 -12.81
CA GLY A 386 32.96 -10.09 -13.22
C GLY A 386 31.52 -9.79 -13.67
N ASP A 387 30.68 -10.81 -13.79
CA ASP A 387 29.28 -10.65 -14.23
C ASP A 387 28.38 -9.97 -13.20
N GLU A 388 28.79 -10.03 -11.93
CA GLU A 388 28.06 -9.51 -10.77
C GLU A 388 28.94 -8.65 -9.86
N SER A 389 30.10 -8.18 -10.34
CA SER A 389 31.03 -7.42 -9.50
C SER A 389 31.78 -6.31 -10.24
N VAL A 390 31.98 -5.19 -9.54
CA VAL A 390 32.67 -3.99 -10.05
C VAL A 390 33.59 -3.41 -8.97
N THR A 391 34.60 -2.64 -9.38
CA THR A 391 35.35 -1.72 -8.50
C THR A 391 34.98 -0.28 -8.84
N LEU A 392 35.12 0.63 -7.88
CA LEU A 392 34.68 2.02 -8.03
C LEU A 392 35.63 3.00 -7.32
N THR A 393 35.91 4.10 -8.00
CA THR A 393 36.75 5.20 -7.51
C THR A 393 36.09 6.53 -7.88
N ALA A 394 35.89 7.42 -6.92
CA ALA A 394 35.15 8.66 -7.08
C ALA A 394 35.98 9.87 -6.65
N VAL A 395 35.88 10.95 -7.41
CA VAL A 395 36.45 12.27 -7.12
C VAL A 395 35.38 13.35 -7.23
N ASP A 396 35.64 14.53 -6.65
CA ASP A 396 34.79 15.71 -6.79
C ASP A 396 34.97 16.41 -8.16
N ALA A 397 34.38 17.61 -8.32
CA ALA A 397 34.46 18.36 -9.58
C ALA A 397 35.89 18.88 -9.87
N GLU A 398 36.68 19.09 -8.82
CA GLU A 398 38.06 19.55 -8.81
C GLU A 398 39.06 18.40 -9.01
N GLY A 399 38.62 17.15 -8.83
CA GLY A 399 39.43 15.94 -8.96
C GLY A 399 40.04 15.44 -7.65
N ALA A 400 39.64 15.96 -6.49
CA ALA A 400 40.08 15.45 -5.21
C ALA A 400 39.39 14.10 -4.88
N PRO A 401 40.11 13.11 -4.31
CA PRO A 401 39.53 11.82 -3.91
C PRO A 401 38.35 11.99 -2.95
N VAL A 402 37.25 11.29 -3.23
CA VAL A 402 36.07 11.26 -2.35
C VAL A 402 35.83 9.86 -1.80
N LEU A 403 35.78 8.84 -2.64
CA LEU A 403 35.50 7.46 -2.22
C LEU A 403 36.27 6.45 -3.08
N SER A 404 36.76 5.39 -2.46
CA SER A 404 37.29 4.21 -3.16
C SER A 404 36.72 2.94 -2.56
N ALA A 405 36.30 2.01 -3.42
CA ALA A 405 35.93 0.66 -3.02
C ALA A 405 36.59 -0.40 -3.91
N GLU A 406 37.20 -1.39 -3.28
CA GLU A 406 37.92 -2.47 -3.96
C GLU A 406 36.97 -3.36 -4.76
N ALA A 407 35.83 -3.74 -4.19
CA ALA A 407 34.80 -4.46 -4.91
C ALA A 407 33.39 -4.20 -4.34
N LEU A 408 32.44 -4.08 -5.25
CA LEU A 408 31.00 -4.12 -4.99
C LEU A 408 30.44 -5.35 -5.71
N VAL A 409 29.89 -6.29 -4.95
CA VAL A 409 29.16 -7.46 -5.46
C VAL A 409 27.68 -7.12 -5.49
N LEU A 410 27.04 -7.39 -6.62
CA LEU A 410 25.65 -7.11 -6.91
C LEU A 410 24.89 -8.44 -7.03
N ARG A 411 23.64 -8.51 -6.59
CA ARG A 411 22.77 -9.69 -6.73
C ARG A 411 21.35 -9.30 -7.06
N ALA A 412 20.60 -10.23 -7.66
CA ALA A 412 19.17 -10.05 -7.83
C ALA A 412 18.51 -9.80 -6.46
N PRO A 413 17.60 -8.82 -6.34
CA PRO A 413 16.94 -8.53 -5.08
C PRO A 413 16.22 -9.78 -4.57
N SER A 414 16.48 -10.14 -3.31
CA SER A 414 15.64 -11.07 -2.54
C SER A 414 14.46 -10.36 -1.87
N VAL A 415 14.25 -9.06 -2.18
CA VAL A 415 13.06 -8.32 -1.75
C VAL A 415 11.87 -9.17 -2.17
N PRO A 416 10.99 -9.59 -1.24
CA PRO A 416 9.73 -10.18 -1.63
C PRO A 416 9.12 -9.20 -2.61
N ARG A 417 8.96 -9.60 -3.89
CA ARG A 417 8.02 -8.87 -4.74
C ARG A 417 6.78 -8.81 -3.89
N ALA A 418 6.32 -7.61 -3.56
CA ALA A 418 4.98 -7.48 -3.04
C ALA A 418 4.13 -8.30 -4.02
N PRO A 419 3.51 -9.43 -3.58
CA PRO A 419 2.69 -10.22 -4.48
C PRO A 419 1.79 -9.21 -5.13
N VAL A 420 1.80 -9.13 -6.48
CA VAL A 420 1.12 -8.09 -7.28
C VAL A 420 -0.10 -7.69 -6.48
N ALA A 421 -0.01 -6.53 -5.82
CA ALA A 421 -1.04 -6.13 -4.91
C ALA A 421 -2.24 -5.87 -5.83
N THR A 422 -3.10 -6.86 -6.00
CA THR A 422 -4.50 -6.62 -6.30
C THR A 422 -4.91 -5.64 -5.21
N GLY A 423 -5.05 -4.37 -5.62
CA GLY A 423 -4.71 -3.21 -4.83
C GLY A 423 -5.10 -3.27 -3.36
N GLY A 424 -4.24 -2.70 -2.51
CA GLY A 424 -4.53 -2.35 -1.13
C GLY A 424 -5.65 -3.16 -0.50
N GLN A 425 -5.38 -4.40 -0.10
CA GLN A 425 -6.23 -4.99 0.92
C GLN A 425 -5.90 -4.21 2.18
N GLU A 426 -6.73 -3.20 2.46
CA GLU A 426 -6.96 -2.73 3.81
C GLU A 426 -7.00 -3.96 4.73
N PRO A 427 -6.43 -3.90 5.95
CA PRO A 427 -6.49 -5.02 6.88
C PRO A 427 -7.91 -5.56 6.90
N VAL A 428 -8.11 -6.79 6.45
CA VAL A 428 -9.43 -7.40 6.46
C VAL A 428 -9.77 -7.58 7.92
N PHE A 429 -10.79 -6.89 8.39
CA PHE A 429 -11.24 -7.02 9.77
C PHE A 429 -12.38 -8.04 9.84
N ARG A 430 -12.40 -8.81 10.93
CA ARG A 430 -13.57 -9.62 11.31
C ARG A 430 -14.19 -9.05 12.57
N LEU A 431 -15.51 -9.15 12.66
CA LEU A 431 -16.21 -8.92 13.92
C LEU A 431 -16.15 -10.21 14.73
N ASP A 432 -15.54 -10.15 15.90
CA ASP A 432 -15.52 -11.23 16.88
C ASP A 432 -16.48 -10.92 18.03
N TRP A 433 -17.19 -11.93 18.51
CA TRP A 433 -18.16 -11.81 19.61
C TRP A 433 -17.59 -12.47 20.85
N VAL A 434 -16.96 -11.65 21.69
CA VAL A 434 -16.29 -12.11 22.91
C VAL A 434 -17.23 -12.04 24.11
N THR A 435 -16.99 -12.86 25.13
CA THR A 435 -17.73 -12.82 26.39
C THR A 435 -17.67 -11.43 27.01
N ALA A 436 -18.83 -10.88 27.39
CA ALA A 436 -18.93 -9.60 28.07
C ALA A 436 -18.23 -9.66 29.44
N PRO A 437 -17.66 -8.54 29.94
CA PRO A 437 -17.08 -8.50 31.27
C PRO A 437 -18.13 -8.78 32.35
N GLU A 438 -17.73 -9.41 33.45
CA GLU A 438 -18.61 -9.57 34.62
C GLU A 438 -18.93 -8.20 35.22
N VAL A 439 -20.22 -7.92 35.44
CA VAL A 439 -20.69 -6.66 36.00
C VAL A 439 -21.59 -6.89 37.20
N LYS A 440 -21.73 -5.85 38.04
CA LYS A 440 -22.66 -5.88 39.18
C LYS A 440 -24.07 -5.48 38.70
N PRO A 441 -25.10 -6.31 38.93
CA PRO A 441 -26.45 -6.02 38.48
C PRO A 441 -27.04 -4.82 39.22
N THR A 442 -27.85 -4.04 38.51
CA THR A 442 -28.60 -2.88 39.03
C THR A 442 -30.06 -3.23 39.22
N GLU A 443 -30.57 -3.04 40.43
CA GLU A 443 -31.98 -3.29 40.76
C GLU A 443 -32.87 -2.06 40.52
N GLY A 444 -34.18 -2.29 40.38
CA GLY A 444 -35.19 -1.21 40.33
C GLY A 444 -35.34 -0.51 38.98
N LEU A 445 -34.76 -1.05 37.92
CA LEU A 445 -34.89 -0.53 36.55
C LEU A 445 -36.31 -0.78 36.01
N ARG A 446 -36.86 0.20 35.31
CA ARG A 446 -38.16 0.11 34.65
C ARG A 446 -37.96 -0.05 33.14
N ALA A 447 -38.48 -1.14 32.58
CA ALA A 447 -38.52 -1.37 31.15
C ALA A 447 -39.97 -1.53 30.68
N VAL A 448 -40.28 -0.98 29.51
CA VAL A 448 -41.60 -1.10 28.87
C VAL A 448 -41.42 -1.60 27.44
N THR A 449 -42.35 -2.42 26.95
CA THR A 449 -42.30 -2.90 25.55
C THR A 449 -43.12 -1.99 24.63
N LEU A 450 -42.55 -1.59 23.50
CA LEU A 450 -43.26 -0.85 22.44
C LEU A 450 -44.08 -1.83 21.59
N GLY A 451 -45.41 -1.67 21.60
CA GLY A 451 -46.36 -2.57 20.95
C GLY A 451 -46.88 -3.63 21.92
N ALA A 452 -47.00 -4.87 21.46
CA ALA A 452 -47.41 -6.00 22.31
C ALA A 452 -46.26 -6.40 23.25
N ASP A 453 -46.59 -6.80 24.48
CA ASP A 453 -45.62 -7.26 25.47
C ASP A 453 -45.11 -8.68 25.16
N VAL A 454 -44.31 -8.80 24.11
CA VAL A 454 -43.71 -10.06 23.67
C VAL A 454 -42.55 -10.52 24.55
N PHE A 455 -42.06 -9.64 25.42
CA PHE A 455 -40.94 -9.91 26.32
C PHE A 455 -41.40 -10.22 27.76
N GLY A 456 -42.69 -10.06 28.09
CA GLY A 456 -43.23 -10.35 29.42
C GLY A 456 -42.84 -9.30 30.48
N THR A 457 -42.61 -8.06 30.07
CA THR A 457 -42.26 -6.92 30.94
C THR A 457 -43.41 -6.48 31.85
N GLY A 458 -44.64 -6.94 31.60
CA GLY A 458 -45.84 -6.58 32.34
C GLY A 458 -46.36 -5.17 32.03
N THR A 459 -45.65 -4.39 31.20
CA THR A 459 -46.01 -3.02 30.82
C THR A 459 -45.73 -2.78 29.33
N ALA A 460 -46.75 -2.29 28.61
CA ALA A 460 -46.69 -2.09 27.16
C ALA A 460 -47.12 -0.66 26.78
N LEU A 461 -46.41 -0.08 25.81
CA LEU A 461 -46.73 1.21 25.22
C LEU A 461 -47.25 1.01 23.79
N PRO A 462 -48.46 1.46 23.45
CA PRO A 462 -48.98 1.34 22.08
C PRO A 462 -48.17 2.12 21.04
N SER A 463 -47.59 3.26 21.44
CA SER A 463 -46.74 4.10 20.60
C SER A 463 -45.87 5.04 21.45
N LEU A 464 -44.81 5.59 20.85
CA LEU A 464 -43.90 6.52 21.53
C LEU A 464 -44.59 7.80 22.01
N THR A 465 -45.74 8.19 21.45
CA THR A 465 -46.51 9.37 21.91
C THR A 465 -47.12 9.18 23.30
N GLY A 466 -47.15 7.94 23.83
CA GLY A 466 -47.56 7.66 25.20
C GLY A 466 -46.57 8.15 26.26
N LEU A 467 -45.31 8.40 25.86
CA LEU A 467 -44.30 9.00 26.73
C LEU A 467 -44.52 10.51 26.78
N THR A 468 -45.14 10.98 27.86
CA THR A 468 -45.56 12.39 27.99
C THR A 468 -44.79 13.15 29.07
N ASP A 469 -44.43 12.49 30.17
CA ASP A 469 -43.68 13.07 31.29
C ASP A 469 -42.26 12.50 31.38
N PRO A 470 -41.20 13.30 31.15
CA PRO A 470 -39.82 12.89 31.36
C PRO A 470 -39.50 12.40 32.77
N ALA A 471 -40.21 12.89 33.79
CA ALA A 471 -39.97 12.48 35.19
C ALA A 471 -40.49 11.07 35.48
N ASP A 472 -41.44 10.57 34.69
CA ASP A 472 -41.99 9.21 34.79
C ASP A 472 -41.51 8.29 33.66
N ALA A 473 -40.54 8.73 32.84
CA ALA A 473 -40.03 7.92 31.74
C ALA A 473 -39.32 6.64 32.25
N PRO A 474 -39.50 5.50 31.56
CA PRO A 474 -38.80 4.26 31.88
C PRO A 474 -37.29 4.40 31.59
N ASP A 475 -36.48 3.52 32.17
CA ASP A 475 -35.05 3.45 31.85
C ASP A 475 -34.86 2.89 30.43
N TYR A 476 -35.67 1.90 30.05
CA TYR A 476 -35.60 1.25 28.74
C TYR A 476 -36.97 1.16 28.06
N VAL A 477 -36.99 1.44 26.76
CA VAL A 477 -38.11 1.12 25.86
C VAL A 477 -37.64 -0.01 24.94
N LEU A 478 -38.22 -1.20 25.09
CA LEU A 478 -37.86 -2.38 24.32
C LEU A 478 -38.65 -2.40 23.01
N VAL A 479 -37.95 -2.49 21.89
CA VAL A 479 -38.53 -2.51 20.54
C VAL A 479 -38.29 -3.88 19.91
N PRO A 480 -39.33 -4.72 19.77
CA PRO A 480 -39.18 -5.97 19.04
C PRO A 480 -39.02 -5.68 17.54
N LEU A 481 -37.91 -6.14 16.96
CA LEU A 481 -37.68 -6.12 15.52
C LEU A 481 -37.64 -7.56 15.00
N GLN A 482 -38.55 -7.87 14.08
CA GLN A 482 -38.64 -9.17 13.45
C GLN A 482 -39.09 -9.00 12.00
N GLY A 483 -38.45 -9.74 11.08
CA GLY A 483 -38.86 -9.82 9.69
C GLY A 483 -40.19 -10.57 9.52
N GLU A 484 -41.11 -10.00 8.77
CA GLU A 484 -42.33 -10.69 8.33
C GLU A 484 -42.13 -11.21 6.91
N TYR A 485 -41.94 -12.52 6.79
CA TYR A 485 -41.67 -13.19 5.51
C TYR A 485 -42.96 -13.80 4.93
N THR A 486 -43.34 -13.38 3.72
CA THR A 486 -44.53 -13.89 3.01
C THR A 486 -44.13 -14.87 1.89
N GLY A 487 -44.80 -16.03 1.81
CA GLY A 487 -44.61 -17.04 0.75
C GLY A 487 -45.43 -18.32 1.03
N THR A 488 -45.77 -19.09 -0.02
CA THR A 488 -46.73 -20.22 0.07
C THR A 488 -46.26 -21.40 0.94
N ASP A 489 -44.95 -21.52 1.18
CA ASP A 489 -44.33 -22.52 2.08
C ASP A 489 -43.40 -21.84 3.12
N ALA A 490 -43.65 -20.56 3.41
CA ALA A 490 -42.87 -19.61 4.19
C ALA A 490 -42.12 -20.16 5.43
N GLY A 491 -42.84 -20.82 6.34
CA GLY A 491 -42.30 -21.38 7.59
C GLY A 491 -41.44 -20.45 8.48
N GLY A 492 -41.23 -19.18 8.11
CA GLY A 492 -40.19 -18.32 8.67
C GLY A 492 -38.76 -18.57 8.17
N ASP A 493 -38.52 -19.39 7.14
CA ASP A 493 -37.17 -19.63 6.59
C ASP A 493 -36.85 -18.67 5.43
N PRO A 494 -35.90 -17.73 5.60
CA PRO A 494 -35.51 -16.80 4.54
C PRO A 494 -34.84 -17.50 3.34
N ALA A 495 -34.39 -18.76 3.48
CA ALA A 495 -33.81 -19.55 2.40
C ALA A 495 -34.84 -20.40 1.64
N ALA A 496 -36.11 -20.40 2.04
CA ALA A 496 -37.16 -21.14 1.37
C ALA A 496 -37.45 -20.58 -0.05
N PRO A 497 -37.67 -21.44 -1.07
CA PRO A 497 -38.03 -20.99 -2.40
C PRO A 497 -39.32 -20.17 -2.41
N GLY A 498 -39.29 -18.96 -3.00
CA GLY A 498 -40.47 -18.09 -3.14
C GLY A 498 -40.71 -17.10 -2.00
N THR A 499 -39.80 -17.00 -1.03
CA THR A 499 -39.85 -15.99 0.06
C THR A 499 -39.46 -14.59 -0.46
N ASP A 500 -40.30 -13.58 -0.21
CA ASP A 500 -39.99 -12.17 -0.52
C ASP A 500 -39.10 -11.51 0.55
N VAL A 501 -37.83 -11.90 0.58
CA VAL A 501 -36.83 -11.32 1.48
C VAL A 501 -36.64 -9.80 1.25
N PRO A 502 -36.55 -9.29 0.01
CA PRO A 502 -36.41 -7.84 -0.23
C PRO A 502 -37.59 -7.02 0.32
N GLY A 503 -38.83 -7.49 0.14
CA GLY A 503 -40.02 -6.83 0.69
C GLY A 503 -40.02 -6.76 2.22
N ALA A 504 -39.62 -7.85 2.88
CA ALA A 504 -39.48 -7.90 4.34
C ALA A 504 -38.40 -6.92 4.85
N VAL A 505 -37.24 -6.86 4.17
CA VAL A 505 -36.15 -5.93 4.49
C VAL A 505 -36.61 -4.47 4.35
N HIS A 506 -37.25 -4.09 3.24
CA HIS A 506 -37.74 -2.72 3.03
C HIS A 506 -38.76 -2.31 4.09
N THR A 507 -39.70 -3.18 4.41
CA THR A 507 -40.75 -2.90 5.40
C THR A 507 -40.16 -2.67 6.79
N LEU A 508 -39.28 -3.58 7.25
CA LEU A 508 -38.71 -3.49 8.59
C LEU A 508 -37.73 -2.31 8.73
N THR A 509 -36.88 -2.06 7.73
CA THR A 509 -35.95 -0.92 7.76
C THR A 509 -36.67 0.43 7.68
N THR A 510 -37.76 0.54 6.91
CA THR A 510 -38.60 1.75 6.87
C THR A 510 -39.22 2.05 8.23
N ARG A 511 -39.84 1.03 8.86
CA ARG A 511 -40.40 1.15 10.21
C ARG A 511 -39.32 1.52 11.24
N THR A 512 -38.14 0.90 11.15
CA THR A 512 -37.01 1.19 12.06
C THR A 512 -36.53 2.63 11.90
N LEU A 513 -36.41 3.12 10.66
CA LEU A 513 -36.02 4.50 10.38
C LEU A 513 -37.02 5.53 10.92
N GLU A 514 -38.32 5.27 10.76
CA GLU A 514 -39.39 6.12 11.30
C GLU A 514 -39.32 6.20 12.82
N LEU A 515 -39.10 5.06 13.49
CA LEU A 515 -38.95 5.00 14.96
C LEU A 515 -37.71 5.78 15.43
N VAL A 516 -36.57 5.62 14.76
CA VAL A 516 -35.34 6.36 15.08
C VAL A 516 -35.57 7.87 14.93
N ARG A 517 -36.17 8.32 13.83
CA ARG A 517 -36.48 9.75 13.61
C ARG A 517 -37.44 10.29 14.65
N GLN A 518 -38.52 9.57 14.93
CA GLN A 518 -39.49 9.98 15.96
C GLN A 518 -38.84 10.12 17.35
N TRP A 519 -37.93 9.20 17.70
CA TRP A 519 -37.19 9.24 18.95
C TRP A 519 -36.24 10.44 19.04
N LEU A 520 -35.55 10.76 17.95
CA LEU A 520 -34.60 11.88 17.89
C LEU A 520 -35.30 13.25 17.87
N ASP A 521 -36.50 13.35 17.29
CA ASP A 521 -37.31 14.58 17.34
C ASP A 521 -37.75 14.94 18.78
N HIS A 522 -37.57 14.03 19.75
CA HIS A 522 -37.91 14.22 21.16
C HIS A 522 -36.65 14.35 22.03
N ASP A 523 -36.07 15.56 22.09
CA ASP A 523 -34.95 15.94 22.98
C ASP A 523 -35.24 15.84 24.50
N ARG A 524 -36.42 15.33 24.89
CA ARG A 524 -36.91 15.38 26.27
C ARG A 524 -36.56 14.14 27.10
N PHE A 525 -36.02 13.08 26.50
CA PHE A 525 -35.83 11.76 27.13
C PHE A 525 -34.37 11.29 27.15
N ASP A 526 -33.43 12.18 27.51
CA ASP A 526 -31.99 11.88 27.53
C ASP A 526 -31.57 10.78 28.51
N ARG A 527 -32.45 10.39 29.43
CA ARG A 527 -32.21 9.32 30.41
C ARG A 527 -32.80 7.97 30.02
N THR A 528 -33.69 7.93 29.03
CA THR A 528 -34.29 6.70 28.52
C THR A 528 -33.49 6.20 27.33
N ARG A 529 -33.35 4.88 27.20
CA ARG A 529 -32.68 4.25 26.06
C ARG A 529 -33.68 3.43 25.25
N LEU A 530 -33.59 3.52 23.94
CA LEU A 530 -34.37 2.68 23.04
C LEU A 530 -33.56 1.41 22.75
N VAL A 531 -34.07 0.25 23.18
CA VAL A 531 -33.40 -1.05 23.08
C VAL A 531 -34.07 -1.85 21.98
N PHE A 532 -33.39 -2.01 20.84
CA PHE A 532 -33.87 -2.83 19.74
C PHE A 532 -33.49 -4.29 19.98
N VAL A 533 -34.50 -5.15 20.05
CA VAL A 533 -34.36 -6.56 20.40
C VAL A 533 -34.71 -7.42 19.19
N THR A 534 -33.76 -8.24 18.75
CA THR A 534 -33.87 -9.15 17.60
C THR A 534 -33.65 -10.61 18.03
N ARG A 535 -33.97 -11.56 17.13
CA ARG A 535 -33.65 -12.97 17.30
C ARG A 535 -32.97 -13.54 16.06
N GLY A 536 -31.74 -14.01 16.19
CA GLY A 536 -30.98 -14.60 15.08
C GLY A 536 -30.68 -13.62 13.94
N ALA A 537 -30.55 -12.33 14.23
CA ALA A 537 -30.23 -11.29 13.25
C ALA A 537 -28.73 -11.17 12.96
N VAL A 538 -27.88 -11.69 13.85
CA VAL A 538 -26.42 -11.70 13.70
C VAL A 538 -25.84 -13.08 13.99
N ALA A 539 -24.70 -13.40 13.39
CA ALA A 539 -23.91 -14.58 13.75
C ALA A 539 -22.92 -14.19 14.86
N ALA A 540 -23.06 -14.83 16.03
CA ALA A 540 -22.26 -14.58 17.22
C ALA A 540 -21.24 -15.71 17.51
N ALA A 541 -21.18 -16.73 16.64
CA ALA A 541 -20.19 -17.81 16.67
C ALA A 541 -19.88 -18.33 15.26
N ASP A 542 -18.70 -18.93 15.09
CA ASP A 542 -18.29 -19.55 13.83
C ASP A 542 -19.26 -20.68 13.41
N GLY A 543 -19.74 -20.62 12.16
CA GLY A 543 -20.71 -21.57 11.62
C GLY A 543 -22.17 -21.32 12.00
N GLU A 544 -22.46 -20.27 12.78
CA GLU A 544 -23.85 -19.87 13.08
C GLU A 544 -24.54 -19.31 11.82
N THR A 545 -25.74 -19.81 11.52
CA THR A 545 -26.55 -19.31 10.40
C THR A 545 -27.47 -18.20 10.87
N VAL A 546 -27.39 -17.03 10.22
CA VAL A 546 -28.33 -15.91 10.42
C VAL A 546 -29.73 -16.33 9.96
N ARG A 547 -30.73 -16.17 10.83
CA ARG A 547 -32.12 -16.63 10.60
C ARG A 547 -33.08 -15.50 10.26
N ASP A 548 -32.76 -14.25 10.59
CA ASP A 548 -33.59 -13.08 10.25
C ASP A 548 -32.78 -12.01 9.52
N LEU A 549 -32.78 -12.08 8.19
CA LEU A 549 -32.05 -11.15 7.32
C LEU A 549 -32.61 -9.72 7.36
N ALA A 550 -33.93 -9.56 7.52
CA ALA A 550 -34.56 -8.26 7.65
C ALA A 550 -34.11 -7.57 8.95
N ALA A 551 -34.09 -8.30 10.07
CA ALA A 551 -33.58 -7.77 11.33
C ALA A 551 -32.07 -7.48 11.27
N GLY A 552 -31.29 -8.28 10.54
CA GLY A 552 -29.87 -8.01 10.26
C GLY A 552 -29.64 -6.70 9.50
N ALA A 553 -30.51 -6.37 8.53
CA ALA A 553 -30.47 -5.08 7.84
C ALA A 553 -30.84 -3.90 8.77
N ALA A 554 -31.83 -4.09 9.64
CA ALA A 554 -32.22 -3.09 10.64
C ALA A 554 -31.08 -2.83 11.66
N TRP A 555 -30.31 -3.86 12.03
CA TRP A 555 -29.09 -3.72 12.84
C TRP A 555 -28.09 -2.74 12.21
N GLY A 556 -27.82 -2.85 10.91
CA GLY A 556 -26.91 -1.93 10.20
C GLY A 556 -27.41 -0.47 10.21
N LEU A 557 -28.72 -0.27 10.06
CA LEU A 557 -29.35 1.05 10.14
C LEU A 557 -29.19 1.66 11.54
N VAL A 558 -29.53 0.91 12.58
CA VAL A 558 -29.43 1.38 13.97
C VAL A 558 -27.97 1.64 14.37
N ARG A 559 -27.02 0.83 13.90
CA ARG A 559 -25.58 1.08 14.12
C ARG A 559 -25.14 2.42 13.57
N SER A 560 -25.64 2.82 12.41
CA SER A 560 -25.36 4.16 11.84
C SER A 560 -25.94 5.25 12.74
N ALA A 561 -27.18 5.07 13.22
CA ALA A 561 -27.81 6.00 14.16
C ALA A 561 -27.09 6.09 15.51
N GLN A 562 -26.51 4.99 16.01
CA GLN A 562 -25.66 4.97 17.21
C GLN A 562 -24.39 5.82 17.05
N SER A 563 -23.75 5.78 15.87
CA SER A 563 -22.57 6.61 15.58
C SER A 563 -22.92 8.10 15.49
N GLU A 564 -24.08 8.44 14.95
CA GLU A 564 -24.57 9.82 14.88
C GLU A 564 -25.07 10.35 16.23
N ASN A 565 -25.67 9.49 17.04
CA ASN A 565 -26.30 9.83 18.32
C ASN A 565 -25.86 8.86 19.43
N PRO A 566 -24.65 9.05 19.99
CA PRO A 566 -24.11 8.21 21.05
C PRO A 566 -25.06 8.11 22.24
N ASP A 567 -25.05 6.96 22.91
CA ASP A 567 -25.85 6.68 24.11
C ASP A 567 -27.37 6.79 23.92
N ARG A 568 -27.93 6.78 22.72
CA ARG A 568 -29.41 6.83 22.54
C ARG A 568 -30.06 5.48 22.29
N PHE A 569 -29.30 4.54 21.73
CA PHE A 569 -29.82 3.27 21.21
C PHE A 569 -28.97 2.09 21.68
N VAL A 570 -29.61 0.96 21.95
CA VAL A 570 -28.96 -0.32 22.30
C VAL A 570 -29.46 -1.40 21.35
N LEU A 571 -28.57 -2.26 20.88
CA LEU A 571 -28.90 -3.42 20.05
C LEU A 571 -28.68 -4.71 20.85
N VAL A 572 -29.68 -5.59 20.85
CA VAL A 572 -29.63 -6.89 21.52
C VAL A 572 -30.15 -7.96 20.57
N ASP A 573 -29.35 -8.98 20.29
CA ASP A 573 -29.78 -10.15 19.53
C ASP A 573 -29.81 -11.40 20.41
N LEU A 574 -30.96 -12.05 20.50
CA LEU A 574 -31.19 -13.23 21.33
C LEU A 574 -31.17 -14.51 20.47
N ASP A 575 -30.83 -15.64 21.09
CA ASP A 575 -31.18 -16.95 20.51
C ASP A 575 -32.70 -17.25 20.65
N ALA A 576 -33.11 -18.46 20.25
CA ALA A 576 -34.52 -18.87 20.28
C ALA A 576 -35.12 -18.97 21.69
N GLN A 577 -34.30 -19.18 22.73
CA GLN A 577 -34.74 -19.33 24.14
C GLN A 577 -34.37 -18.12 25.01
N GLY A 578 -33.68 -17.14 24.43
CA GLY A 578 -33.15 -15.99 25.16
C GLY A 578 -34.24 -15.07 25.67
N ASP A 579 -33.98 -14.51 26.86
CA ASP A 579 -34.80 -13.53 27.54
C ASP A 579 -34.01 -12.23 27.74
N VAL A 580 -34.52 -11.14 27.16
CA VAL A 580 -33.91 -9.81 27.31
C VAL A 580 -33.99 -9.31 28.75
N GLN A 581 -34.98 -9.75 29.54
CA GLN A 581 -35.13 -9.30 30.93
C GLN A 581 -33.95 -9.70 31.80
N ALA A 582 -33.32 -10.85 31.51
CA ALA A 582 -32.13 -11.30 32.21
C ALA A 582 -30.91 -10.36 32.00
N LEU A 583 -30.87 -9.64 30.89
CA LEU A 583 -29.79 -8.70 30.55
C LEU A 583 -30.01 -7.29 31.14
N LEU A 584 -31.27 -6.88 31.39
CA LEU A 584 -31.60 -5.51 31.80
C LEU A 584 -30.85 -5.02 33.05
N PRO A 585 -30.66 -5.83 34.12
CA PRO A 585 -29.91 -5.42 35.30
C PRO A 585 -28.44 -5.09 35.01
N ASP A 586 -27.86 -5.71 33.99
CA ASP A 586 -26.43 -5.62 33.65
C ASP A 586 -26.14 -4.49 32.66
N LEU A 587 -27.14 -4.08 31.87
CA LEU A 587 -27.02 -3.04 30.84
C LEU A 587 -26.38 -1.73 31.34
N PRO A 588 -26.71 -1.15 32.50
CA PRO A 588 -26.10 0.11 32.93
C PRO A 588 -24.57 0.03 33.03
N ALA A 589 -24.05 -1.09 33.54
CA ALA A 589 -22.63 -1.29 33.72
C ALA A 589 -21.92 -1.64 32.40
N LEU A 590 -22.57 -2.42 31.54
CA LEU A 590 -22.06 -2.73 30.20
C LEU A 590 -22.06 -1.50 29.28
N LEU A 591 -23.06 -0.64 29.37
CA LEU A 591 -23.06 0.62 28.61
C LEU A 591 -21.94 1.56 29.08
N ALA A 592 -21.58 1.53 30.37
CA ALA A 592 -20.48 2.33 30.92
C ALA A 592 -19.10 1.88 30.41
N THR A 593 -18.96 0.66 29.87
CA THR A 593 -17.72 0.20 29.19
C THR A 593 -17.65 0.65 27.73
N GLY A 594 -18.66 1.37 27.23
CA GLY A 594 -18.76 1.82 25.84
C GLY A 594 -19.41 0.81 24.91
N ASP A 595 -19.96 -0.30 25.45
CA ASP A 595 -20.64 -1.33 24.67
C ASP A 595 -22.12 -1.00 24.48
N ALA A 596 -22.61 -1.06 23.24
CA ALA A 596 -24.02 -0.78 22.91
C ALA A 596 -24.66 -1.84 21.99
N GLN A 597 -23.94 -2.94 21.75
CA GLN A 597 -24.34 -4.04 20.87
C GLN A 597 -24.05 -5.37 21.56
N PHE A 598 -25.09 -6.15 21.78
CA PHE A 598 -25.03 -7.38 22.57
C PHE A 598 -25.64 -8.55 21.81
N ALA A 599 -25.00 -9.71 21.90
CA ALA A 599 -25.57 -10.99 21.47
C ALA A 599 -25.68 -11.91 22.68
N VAL A 600 -26.87 -12.47 22.93
CA VAL A 600 -27.12 -13.41 24.02
C VAL A 600 -27.29 -14.80 23.42
N ARG A 601 -26.42 -15.73 23.82
CA ARG A 601 -26.41 -17.13 23.39
C ARG A 601 -26.28 -18.03 24.61
N GLU A 602 -27.23 -18.94 24.81
CA GLU A 602 -27.26 -19.89 25.93
C GLU A 602 -27.13 -19.20 27.31
N GLY A 603 -27.69 -17.99 27.43
CA GLY A 603 -27.60 -17.15 28.63
C GLY A 603 -26.29 -16.39 28.80
N ALA A 604 -25.29 -16.60 27.95
CA ALA A 604 -24.05 -15.82 27.96
C ALA A 604 -24.21 -14.55 27.12
N VAL A 605 -23.81 -13.41 27.69
CA VAL A 605 -23.79 -12.10 27.02
C VAL A 605 -22.45 -11.92 26.31
N ARG A 606 -22.50 -11.55 25.02
CA ARG A 606 -21.33 -11.29 24.19
C ARG A 606 -21.35 -9.87 23.64
N VAL A 607 -20.17 -9.29 23.45
CA VAL A 607 -19.95 -7.95 22.90
C VAL A 607 -19.09 -8.04 21.63
N GLY A 608 -19.41 -7.21 20.64
CA GLY A 608 -18.69 -7.17 19.37
C GLY A 608 -17.35 -6.45 19.48
N ARG A 609 -16.28 -7.05 18.97
CA ARG A 609 -14.94 -6.47 18.86
C ARG A 609 -14.44 -6.63 17.44
N LEU A 610 -13.78 -5.60 16.92
CA LEU A 610 -13.17 -5.67 15.59
C LEU A 610 -11.74 -6.20 15.74
N ASP A 611 -11.44 -7.32 15.10
CA ASP A 611 -10.12 -7.94 15.10
C ASP A 611 -9.55 -8.02 13.68
N ARG A 612 -8.23 -7.99 13.54
CA ARG A 612 -7.57 -8.18 12.24
C ARG A 612 -7.63 -9.64 11.85
N LEU A 613 -8.07 -9.93 10.63
CA LEU A 613 -7.99 -11.25 10.05
C LEU A 613 -6.52 -11.54 9.70
N ALA A 614 -5.79 -12.15 10.63
CA ALA A 614 -4.47 -12.68 10.34
C ALA A 614 -4.60 -13.85 9.36
N THR A 615 -3.83 -13.85 8.28
CA THR A 615 -3.59 -15.06 7.49
C THR A 615 -2.96 -16.10 8.44
N GLY A 616 -3.71 -17.15 8.77
CA GLY A 616 -3.23 -18.18 9.69
C GLY A 616 -1.94 -18.85 9.19
N ALA A 617 -1.19 -19.47 10.10
CA ALA A 617 0.11 -20.11 9.83
C ALA A 617 0.04 -21.36 8.92
N GLY A 618 -1.13 -21.71 8.39
CA GLY A 618 -1.33 -22.88 7.55
C GLY A 618 -1.55 -22.49 6.09
N LEU A 619 -0.86 -23.18 5.17
CA LEU A 619 -1.16 -23.08 3.76
C LEU A 619 -2.52 -23.75 3.46
N VAL A 620 -3.40 -23.06 2.74
CA VAL A 620 -4.71 -23.58 2.35
C VAL A 620 -4.62 -24.16 0.93
N PRO A 621 -4.95 -25.44 0.71
CA PRO A 621 -4.93 -26.02 -0.62
C PRO A 621 -6.04 -25.42 -1.50
N PRO A 622 -5.80 -25.23 -2.81
CA PRO A 622 -6.83 -24.77 -3.73
C PRO A 622 -7.99 -25.78 -3.80
N VAL A 623 -9.22 -25.29 -3.78
CA VAL A 623 -10.43 -26.13 -3.80
C VAL A 623 -10.71 -26.60 -5.23
N GLY A 624 -10.93 -27.91 -5.39
CA GLY A 624 -11.38 -28.50 -6.66
C GLY A 624 -10.31 -28.68 -7.74
N VAL A 625 -9.04 -28.45 -7.41
CA VAL A 625 -7.90 -28.61 -8.34
C VAL A 625 -6.75 -29.31 -7.61
N PRO A 626 -6.00 -30.24 -8.25
CA PRO A 626 -4.80 -30.80 -7.65
C PRO A 626 -3.74 -29.73 -7.38
N TRP A 627 -2.91 -29.95 -6.37
CA TRP A 627 -1.89 -29.00 -5.96
C TRP A 627 -0.54 -29.66 -5.75
N ARG A 628 0.51 -28.86 -5.73
CA ARG A 628 1.84 -29.26 -5.23
C ARG A 628 2.42 -28.13 -4.40
N LEU A 629 3.28 -28.45 -3.46
CA LEU A 629 4.11 -27.49 -2.77
C LEU A 629 5.10 -26.92 -3.78
N ASP A 630 5.11 -25.59 -3.89
CA ASP A 630 5.98 -24.85 -4.77
C ASP A 630 6.44 -23.56 -4.07
N THR A 631 7.23 -22.74 -4.74
CA THR A 631 7.66 -21.44 -4.22
C THR A 631 7.30 -20.29 -5.17
N THR A 632 6.83 -19.19 -4.59
CA THR A 632 6.63 -17.92 -5.33
C THR A 632 7.93 -17.15 -5.55
N GLY A 633 9.02 -17.53 -4.86
CA GLY A 633 10.35 -16.92 -4.96
C GLY A 633 11.37 -17.63 -4.09
N LYS A 634 12.63 -17.73 -4.55
CA LYS A 634 13.70 -18.39 -3.79
C LYS A 634 14.29 -17.46 -2.71
N GLY A 635 14.90 -18.02 -1.67
CA GLY A 635 15.69 -17.28 -0.65
C GLY A 635 15.09 -17.30 0.77
N THR A 636 13.82 -17.63 0.92
CA THR A 636 13.14 -17.82 2.21
C THR A 636 12.09 -18.92 2.12
N LEU A 637 11.79 -19.58 3.25
CA LEU A 637 10.72 -20.57 3.36
C LEU A 637 9.33 -19.93 3.43
N ASP A 638 9.24 -18.63 3.72
CA ASP A 638 7.95 -17.90 3.77
C ASP A 638 7.26 -17.82 2.39
N ASN A 639 8.02 -18.06 1.32
CA ASN A 639 7.52 -18.02 -0.05
C ASN A 639 6.87 -19.34 -0.50
N LEU A 640 6.82 -20.36 0.36
CA LEU A 640 6.20 -21.64 0.08
C LEU A 640 4.68 -21.49 -0.10
N VAL A 641 4.15 -22.10 -1.14
CA VAL A 641 2.71 -22.07 -1.49
C VAL A 641 2.23 -23.44 -1.94
N LEU A 642 0.93 -23.70 -1.78
CA LEU A 642 0.26 -24.83 -2.42
C LEU A 642 -0.24 -24.38 -3.79
N ALA A 643 0.58 -24.58 -4.81
CA ALA A 643 0.31 -24.14 -6.18
C ALA A 643 -0.60 -25.13 -6.91
N PRO A 644 -1.62 -24.67 -7.66
CA PRO A 644 -2.37 -25.50 -8.59
C PRO A 644 -1.48 -26.26 -9.59
N CYS A 645 -1.72 -27.56 -9.78
CA CYS A 645 -1.02 -28.39 -10.77
C CYS A 645 -1.99 -29.21 -11.65
N PRO A 646 -2.91 -28.56 -12.39
CA PRO A 646 -3.92 -29.26 -13.20
C PRO A 646 -3.32 -30.20 -14.25
N GLU A 647 -2.07 -29.97 -14.69
CA GLU A 647 -1.35 -30.81 -15.65
C GLU A 647 -1.27 -32.29 -15.25
N VAL A 648 -1.25 -32.62 -13.95
CA VAL A 648 -1.18 -34.02 -13.49
C VAL A 648 -2.45 -34.81 -13.82
N THR A 649 -3.54 -34.15 -14.23
CA THR A 649 -4.81 -34.77 -14.62
C THR A 649 -4.94 -35.00 -16.13
N GLN A 650 -3.99 -34.53 -16.93
CA GLN A 650 -4.02 -34.73 -18.38
C GLN A 650 -3.90 -36.23 -18.76
N PRO A 651 -4.34 -36.64 -19.97
CA PRO A 651 -4.13 -38.01 -20.43
C PRO A 651 -2.66 -38.43 -20.34
N LEU A 652 -2.41 -39.64 -19.83
CA LEU A 652 -1.05 -40.15 -19.64
C LEU A 652 -0.37 -40.45 -20.98
N GLY A 653 0.91 -40.14 -21.08
CA GLY A 653 1.80 -40.62 -22.12
C GLY A 653 2.03 -42.13 -22.03
N ASP A 654 2.64 -42.71 -23.07
CA ASP A 654 2.75 -44.16 -23.24
C ASP A 654 3.39 -44.89 -22.05
N HIS A 655 4.43 -44.32 -21.44
CA HIS A 655 5.18 -44.89 -20.31
C HIS A 655 4.92 -44.19 -18.97
N GLU A 656 3.92 -43.31 -18.91
CA GLU A 656 3.63 -42.54 -17.71
C GLU A 656 2.70 -43.30 -16.76
N VAL A 657 2.89 -43.06 -15.46
CA VAL A 657 2.12 -43.64 -14.37
C VAL A 657 1.65 -42.52 -13.47
N ARG A 658 0.35 -42.48 -13.17
CA ARG A 658 -0.22 -41.56 -12.18
C ARG A 658 -0.24 -42.24 -10.82
N ILE A 659 0.23 -41.53 -9.80
CA ILE A 659 0.39 -42.03 -8.45
C ILE A 659 -0.37 -41.11 -7.49
N ASP A 660 -1.23 -41.69 -6.65
CA ASP A 660 -1.77 -41.06 -5.45
C ASP A 660 -0.71 -41.15 -4.36
N VAL A 661 -0.17 -40.01 -3.96
CA VAL A 661 1.03 -39.92 -3.13
C VAL A 661 0.65 -40.03 -1.66
N ASP A 662 1.21 -41.03 -0.98
CA ASP A 662 1.02 -41.24 0.46
C ASP A 662 2.16 -40.59 1.28
N ALA A 663 3.38 -40.66 0.77
CA ALA A 663 4.57 -40.16 1.45
C ALA A 663 5.62 -39.67 0.44
N THR A 664 6.42 -38.70 0.86
CA THR A 664 7.46 -38.09 0.03
C THR A 664 8.71 -37.82 0.86
N GLY A 665 9.88 -38.04 0.27
CA GLY A 665 11.16 -37.79 0.93
C GLY A 665 11.61 -36.34 0.71
N LEU A 666 12.07 -35.70 1.80
CA LEU A 666 12.64 -34.36 1.76
C LEU A 666 14.17 -34.46 1.62
N ASN A 667 14.71 -34.00 0.50
CA ASN A 667 16.14 -34.07 0.23
C ASN A 667 16.82 -32.72 0.42
N PHE A 668 18.14 -32.72 0.64
CA PHE A 668 18.91 -31.48 0.84
C PHE A 668 18.82 -30.53 -0.35
N ARG A 669 18.68 -31.08 -1.57
CA ARG A 669 18.38 -30.32 -2.79
C ARG A 669 17.13 -29.47 -2.66
N ASP A 670 16.04 -29.99 -2.08
CA ASP A 670 14.78 -29.26 -1.96
C ASP A 670 14.93 -28.05 -1.03
N VAL A 671 15.70 -28.21 0.05
CA VAL A 671 16.04 -27.12 0.98
C VAL A 671 16.89 -26.06 0.30
N LEU A 672 17.96 -26.46 -0.39
CA LEU A 672 18.81 -25.52 -1.14
C LEU A 672 18.04 -24.81 -2.27
N ASN A 673 17.09 -25.50 -2.90
CA ASN A 673 16.21 -24.94 -3.91
C ASN A 673 15.34 -23.81 -3.32
N ALA A 674 14.65 -24.10 -2.22
CA ALA A 674 13.80 -23.13 -1.53
C ALA A 674 14.62 -21.91 -1.05
N LEU A 675 15.83 -22.14 -0.55
CA LEU A 675 16.73 -21.07 -0.07
C LEU A 675 17.53 -20.37 -1.17
N GLY A 676 17.34 -20.72 -2.45
CA GLY A 676 18.06 -20.08 -3.56
C GLY A 676 19.57 -20.35 -3.59
N MET A 677 20.02 -21.41 -2.91
CA MET A 677 21.43 -21.81 -2.82
C MET A 677 21.78 -22.97 -3.76
N TYR A 678 20.81 -23.53 -4.49
CA TYR A 678 21.07 -24.62 -5.42
C TYR A 678 21.73 -24.10 -6.71
N PRO A 679 22.88 -24.67 -7.14
CA PRO A 679 23.52 -24.26 -8.38
C PRO A 679 22.71 -24.71 -9.61
N GLY A 680 22.27 -23.77 -10.44
CA GLY A 680 21.53 -24.04 -11.68
C GLY A 680 20.02 -24.27 -11.50
N GLU A 681 19.39 -24.88 -12.51
CA GLU A 681 17.95 -25.19 -12.48
C GLU A 681 17.67 -26.45 -11.64
N SER A 682 16.93 -26.25 -10.57
CA SER A 682 16.62 -27.25 -9.54
C SER A 682 15.34 -28.04 -9.81
N GLY A 683 14.53 -27.70 -10.83
CA GLY A 683 13.24 -28.33 -11.11
C GLY A 683 12.20 -28.21 -9.97
N PRO A 684 11.07 -28.94 -10.07
CA PRO A 684 10.03 -28.98 -9.05
C PRO A 684 10.54 -29.56 -7.71
N MET A 685 9.97 -29.09 -6.59
CA MET A 685 10.28 -29.60 -5.25
C MET A 685 9.69 -31.01 -5.02
N GLY A 686 10.43 -31.86 -4.32
CA GLY A 686 10.03 -33.24 -4.05
C GLY A 686 10.45 -34.14 -5.20
N THR A 687 11.63 -34.75 -5.08
CA THR A 687 12.23 -35.59 -6.11
C THR A 687 11.98 -37.08 -5.94
N GLU A 688 11.33 -37.47 -4.85
CA GLU A 688 10.97 -38.86 -4.55
C GLU A 688 9.63 -38.95 -3.82
N ALA A 689 8.92 -40.04 -4.08
CA ALA A 689 7.64 -40.32 -3.45
C ALA A 689 7.36 -41.82 -3.38
N ALA A 690 6.45 -42.18 -2.48
CA ALA A 690 5.80 -43.48 -2.41
C ALA A 690 4.28 -43.29 -2.37
N GLY A 691 3.56 -44.17 -3.03
CA GLY A 691 2.12 -44.04 -3.18
C GLY A 691 1.49 -45.24 -3.88
N VAL A 692 0.28 -45.04 -4.39
CA VAL A 692 -0.50 -46.07 -5.08
C VAL A 692 -0.78 -45.64 -6.51
N VAL A 693 -0.54 -46.54 -7.46
CA VAL A 693 -0.85 -46.29 -8.86
C VAL A 693 -2.36 -46.12 -9.05
N THR A 694 -2.79 -45.05 -9.71
CA THR A 694 -4.21 -44.81 -10.02
C THR A 694 -4.52 -44.97 -11.51
N ALA A 695 -3.54 -44.72 -12.38
CA ALA A 695 -3.65 -44.91 -13.82
C ALA A 695 -2.28 -45.18 -14.45
N VAL A 696 -2.27 -45.86 -15.59
CA VAL A 696 -1.06 -46.21 -16.35
C VAL A 696 -1.24 -45.87 -17.83
N GLY A 697 -0.15 -45.51 -18.50
CA GLY A 697 -0.05 -45.28 -19.93
C GLY A 697 -0.21 -46.54 -20.76
N SER A 698 -0.40 -46.37 -22.07
CA SER A 698 -0.69 -47.45 -23.03
C SER A 698 0.39 -48.53 -23.14
N ALA A 699 1.65 -48.15 -22.93
CA ALA A 699 2.81 -49.03 -23.06
C ALA A 699 3.32 -49.59 -21.72
N VAL A 700 2.74 -49.16 -20.60
CA VAL A 700 3.08 -49.65 -19.26
C VAL A 700 2.56 -51.08 -19.08
N THR A 701 3.47 -52.03 -18.87
CA THR A 701 3.13 -53.45 -18.70
C THR A 701 3.51 -54.02 -17.34
N GLY A 702 4.42 -53.35 -16.62
CA GLY A 702 4.94 -53.80 -15.32
C GLY A 702 4.14 -53.33 -14.10
N LEU A 703 3.24 -52.36 -14.27
CA LEU A 703 2.46 -51.74 -13.20
C LEU A 703 0.98 -51.67 -13.57
N ARG A 704 0.10 -51.68 -12.58
CA ARG A 704 -1.34 -51.51 -12.76
C ARG A 704 -1.94 -50.67 -11.63
N PRO A 705 -3.12 -50.06 -11.84
CA PRO A 705 -3.85 -49.38 -10.77
C PRO A 705 -4.01 -50.27 -9.52
N GLY A 706 -3.74 -49.70 -8.36
CA GLY A 706 -3.72 -50.37 -7.05
C GLY A 706 -2.35 -50.90 -6.62
N ASP A 707 -1.34 -50.94 -7.50
CA ASP A 707 0.02 -51.33 -7.10
C ASP A 707 0.65 -50.23 -6.22
N ARG A 708 1.31 -50.65 -5.14
CA ARG A 708 2.11 -49.74 -4.29
C ARG A 708 3.48 -49.53 -4.92
N VAL A 709 3.86 -48.29 -5.15
CA VAL A 709 5.12 -47.92 -5.84
C VAL A 709 5.88 -46.85 -5.09
N PHE A 710 7.20 -46.84 -5.27
CA PHE A 710 8.10 -45.79 -4.81
C PHE A 710 9.19 -45.55 -5.85
N GLY A 711 9.77 -44.36 -5.87
CA GLY A 711 10.82 -44.03 -6.84
C GLY A 711 11.08 -42.55 -6.97
N THR A 712 11.83 -42.17 -8.00
CA THR A 712 12.12 -40.77 -8.29
C THR A 712 10.99 -40.18 -9.12
N VAL A 713 10.41 -39.07 -8.66
CA VAL A 713 9.26 -38.41 -9.30
C VAL A 713 9.50 -36.91 -9.43
N PRO A 714 8.93 -36.24 -10.46
CA PRO A 714 9.00 -34.79 -10.57
C PRO A 714 7.84 -34.13 -9.81
N GLY A 715 8.09 -33.57 -8.62
CA GLY A 715 7.08 -32.81 -7.89
C GLY A 715 6.28 -33.62 -6.87
N GLY A 716 6.94 -34.46 -6.08
CA GLY A 716 6.31 -35.38 -5.13
C GLY A 716 5.63 -34.72 -3.92
N PHE A 717 5.80 -33.42 -3.70
CA PHE A 717 5.17 -32.69 -2.60
C PHE A 717 3.72 -32.29 -2.92
N GLY A 718 2.86 -33.25 -3.24
CA GLY A 718 1.45 -33.04 -3.52
C GLY A 718 0.68 -34.35 -3.46
N PRO A 719 -0.67 -34.31 -3.46
CA PRO A 719 -1.49 -35.53 -3.39
C PRO A 719 -1.38 -36.41 -4.63
N VAL A 720 -1.01 -35.85 -5.79
CA VAL A 720 -0.96 -36.61 -7.05
C VAL A 720 0.29 -36.22 -7.85
N VAL A 721 0.99 -37.23 -8.38
CA VAL A 721 2.15 -37.03 -9.27
C VAL A 721 2.07 -37.95 -10.49
N VAL A 722 2.69 -37.54 -11.59
CA VAL A 722 2.88 -38.34 -12.80
C VAL A 722 4.38 -38.57 -13.00
N ALA A 723 4.79 -39.82 -13.22
CA ALA A 723 6.18 -40.20 -13.41
C ALA A 723 6.33 -41.29 -14.46
N ASP A 724 7.52 -41.43 -15.04
CA ASP A 724 7.85 -42.51 -15.98
C ASP A 724 7.99 -43.86 -15.23
N GLU A 725 7.44 -44.93 -15.78
CA GLU A 725 7.45 -46.26 -15.16
C GLU A 725 8.86 -46.78 -14.85
N HIS A 726 9.87 -46.38 -15.64
CA HIS A 726 11.25 -46.84 -15.46
C HIS A 726 11.93 -46.28 -14.20
N TYR A 727 11.37 -45.22 -13.63
CA TYR A 727 11.88 -44.60 -12.40
C TYR A 727 11.19 -45.13 -11.13
N LEU A 728 10.29 -46.10 -11.28
CA LEU A 728 9.47 -46.64 -10.21
C LEU A 728 9.81 -48.09 -9.92
N ALA A 729 9.71 -48.46 -8.64
CA ALA A 729 9.76 -49.83 -8.16
C ALA A 729 8.53 -50.12 -7.30
N ARG A 730 8.14 -51.39 -7.21
CA ARG A 730 7.06 -51.81 -6.31
C ARG A 730 7.55 -51.77 -4.86
N VAL A 731 6.73 -51.25 -3.98
CA VAL A 731 7.02 -51.24 -2.54
C VAL A 731 6.97 -52.69 -2.03
N PRO A 732 8.02 -53.21 -1.38
CA PRO A 732 7.99 -54.53 -0.76
C PRO A 732 6.85 -54.64 0.26
N ASP A 733 6.23 -55.83 0.35
CA ASP A 733 5.10 -56.07 1.28
C ASP A 733 5.46 -55.79 2.75
N THR A 734 6.75 -55.91 3.09
CA THR A 734 7.27 -55.65 4.44
C THR A 734 7.49 -54.17 4.76
N TRP A 735 7.35 -53.27 3.78
CA TRP A 735 7.63 -51.83 3.96
C TRP A 735 6.33 -51.03 4.06
N THR A 736 6.36 -50.03 4.92
CA THR A 736 5.40 -48.91 4.92
C THR A 736 5.69 -47.94 3.77
N GLN A 737 4.71 -47.11 3.40
CA GLN A 737 4.94 -46.07 2.39
C GLN A 737 5.99 -45.04 2.84
N GLN A 738 6.04 -44.75 4.14
CA GLN A 738 7.02 -43.82 4.72
C GLN A 738 8.45 -44.37 4.63
N GLU A 739 8.66 -45.65 4.97
CA GLU A 739 9.95 -46.31 4.78
C GLU A 739 10.34 -46.32 3.30
N ALA A 740 9.41 -46.67 2.42
CA ALA A 740 9.67 -46.69 0.99
C ALA A 740 10.03 -45.30 0.43
N ALA A 741 9.38 -44.23 0.88
CA ALA A 741 9.68 -42.86 0.44
C ALA A 741 11.08 -42.37 0.84
N SER A 742 11.71 -42.97 1.86
CA SER A 742 13.05 -42.58 2.35
C SER A 742 14.23 -43.19 1.59
N VAL A 743 13.95 -44.10 0.65
CA VAL A 743 14.96 -44.96 0.02
C VAL A 743 15.48 -44.46 -1.34
N PRO A 744 14.66 -43.98 -2.29
CA PRO A 744 15.06 -43.81 -3.69
C PRO A 744 16.36 -43.01 -3.86
N LEU A 745 16.36 -41.74 -3.49
CA LEU A 745 17.45 -40.84 -3.82
C LEU A 745 18.70 -41.14 -2.98
N VAL A 746 18.52 -41.44 -1.69
CA VAL A 746 19.61 -41.77 -0.77
C VAL A 746 20.39 -42.99 -1.25
N PHE A 747 19.70 -44.09 -1.53
CA PHE A 747 20.36 -45.34 -1.92
C PHE A 747 20.82 -45.33 -3.38
N LEU A 748 20.09 -44.69 -4.31
CA LEU A 748 20.57 -44.52 -5.68
C LEU A 748 21.87 -43.70 -5.71
N THR A 749 21.96 -42.64 -4.92
CA THR A 749 23.18 -41.82 -4.83
C THR A 749 24.35 -42.64 -4.30
N ALA A 750 24.15 -43.40 -3.23
CA ALA A 750 25.19 -44.25 -2.64
C ALA A 750 25.62 -45.38 -3.60
N LEU A 751 24.66 -46.05 -4.25
CA LEU A 751 24.95 -47.12 -5.22
C LEU A 751 25.72 -46.57 -6.42
N TYR A 752 25.29 -45.44 -6.98
CA TYR A 752 25.98 -44.81 -8.10
C TYR A 752 27.40 -44.40 -7.73
N ALA A 753 27.58 -43.76 -6.57
CA ALA A 753 28.90 -43.33 -6.09
C ALA A 753 29.85 -44.52 -5.83
N PHE A 754 29.41 -45.52 -5.07
CA PHE A 754 30.29 -46.62 -4.65
C PHE A 754 30.47 -47.68 -5.73
N ARG A 755 29.41 -48.07 -6.43
CA ARG A 755 29.47 -49.14 -7.43
C ARG A 755 29.92 -48.63 -8.78
N ASP A 756 29.27 -47.59 -9.29
CA ASP A 756 29.37 -47.20 -10.70
C ASP A 756 30.52 -46.21 -10.94
N LEU A 757 30.76 -45.28 -10.01
CA LEU A 757 31.89 -44.33 -10.10
C LEU A 757 33.18 -44.87 -9.47
N ALA A 758 33.11 -45.36 -8.21
CA ALA A 758 34.30 -45.76 -7.48
C ALA A 758 34.73 -47.21 -7.72
N GLY A 759 33.83 -48.10 -8.16
CA GLY A 759 34.12 -49.52 -8.35
C GLY A 759 34.54 -50.24 -7.06
N LEU A 760 34.00 -49.81 -5.91
CA LEU A 760 34.40 -50.22 -4.57
C LEU A 760 34.28 -51.74 -4.37
N ARG A 761 35.28 -52.33 -3.70
CA ARG A 761 35.37 -53.77 -3.42
C ARG A 761 35.36 -54.07 -1.93
N ALA A 762 34.94 -55.29 -1.60
CA ALA A 762 34.95 -55.77 -0.23
C ALA A 762 36.37 -55.71 0.38
N GLY A 763 36.48 -55.14 1.58
CA GLY A 763 37.74 -54.98 2.32
C GLY A 763 38.41 -53.61 2.15
N GLU A 764 37.88 -52.74 1.28
CA GLU A 764 38.37 -51.37 1.13
C GLU A 764 37.80 -50.44 2.22
N SER A 765 38.55 -49.39 2.57
CA SER A 765 38.13 -48.40 3.55
C SER A 765 37.54 -47.17 2.87
N VAL A 766 36.41 -46.67 3.38
CA VAL A 766 35.71 -45.50 2.85
C VAL A 766 35.49 -44.50 3.98
N LEU A 767 35.71 -43.21 3.68
CA LEU A 767 35.31 -42.11 4.54
C LEU A 767 33.95 -41.58 4.06
N VAL A 768 32.93 -41.63 4.91
CA VAL A 768 31.61 -41.07 4.65
C VAL A 768 31.43 -39.83 5.53
N HIS A 769 31.26 -38.66 4.89
CA HIS A 769 30.96 -37.42 5.60
C HIS A 769 29.46 -37.35 5.93
N ALA A 770 29.13 -36.93 7.16
CA ALA A 770 27.74 -36.82 7.65
C ALA A 770 26.92 -38.13 7.50
N GLY A 771 27.56 -39.26 7.79
CA GLY A 771 26.98 -40.61 7.63
C GLY A 771 26.19 -41.14 8.81
#